data_AF-A0A917C9J7-F1
#
_entry.id   AF-A0A917C9J7-F1
#
_cell.length_a   1.000
_cell.length_b   1.000
_cell.length_c   1.000
_cell.angle_alpha   90.00
_cell.angle_beta   90.00
_cell.angle_gamma   90.00
#
_symmetry.space_group_name_H-M   'P 1'
#
loop_
_entity.id
_entity.type
_entity.pdbx_description
1 polymer ?
#
loop_
_entity_poly.entity_id
_entity_poly.type
_entity_poly.pdbx_seq_one_letter_code
_entity_poly.pdbx_strand_id
1 'polypeptide(L)'
;MKLQDHILLWNHASIQILDIRHTSLTTGEYSPSYRLPASGFLFTTRGRARVMLDGIPYDSSGFHVLHGGKGMSLELRPEQDEALEFYLILYKAFLSLPKHKDLIKRHDNPFHIQYGLVPVNPAFLFKQTEMMYTAWRSKGELQQLQIKSLFYPWIYEVLRQLDAQGIKQVKPNLINQAVRYMHDYYNEPITLEQLSEALDSSPRTITRLFKRHLNTSPTQYLIGLRMEKAKALLLHTEATLQEIAVSIGYPDAYYFGRMFKKHSGTSPVRYKNEARILSEWPEMPSSIAGFDIVPAELLRYIDCDNHYQYTYKGESFMYRSTKPSLLLTLMLCFTIMLSACSTGAANMNTAGSSPSAPAVSPSAAVNAAAVTDNATADAEIRTISTVKGEIEVPANPQRVVVLYLLGDVLALGIKPIGVSDVYEGAAFEEELKDVQKLGAWFEASPEAVLALNPDLIIVASEETYETLHQIAPTVLVPYGEMSAEERVSFIGQIVGKEQEADKLFADFHAKVEESKQKLQNAGIYNKTVSIMEGGKDRSMVVVNSKQFGRGSQVIYEYLGMKAPEIVQQKIEVSTGADAPESVSFEVLADYSGDYIFRSSYTGMADLSADPLWTGIPAVQEGHLINLDFGLSYYSDIYSMDAQLDYIVDSLLATVK
;
A
#
# COMPACT_ATOMS: atom_id res chain seq x y z
N MET A 1 9.53 -2.01 29.39
CA MET A 1 10.98 -2.21 29.24
C MET A 1 11.61 -2.24 30.64
N LYS A 2 12.66 -3.02 30.88
CA LYS A 2 13.42 -2.90 32.13
C LYS A 2 14.30 -1.65 32.04
N LEU A 3 14.38 -0.85 33.09
CA LEU A 3 15.19 0.38 33.10
C LEU A 3 16.68 0.11 32.83
N GLN A 4 17.19 -1.08 33.16
CA GLN A 4 18.52 -1.53 32.74
C GLN A 4 18.71 -1.53 31.21
N ASP A 5 17.71 -1.96 30.45
CA ASP A 5 17.77 -1.96 28.98
C ASP A 5 17.81 -0.51 28.44
N HIS A 6 17.11 0.40 29.13
CA HIS A 6 17.13 1.83 28.84
C HIS A 6 18.55 2.39 28.97
N ILE A 7 19.18 2.15 30.12
CA ILE A 7 20.51 2.67 30.46
C ILE A 7 21.56 2.07 29.52
N LEU A 8 21.45 0.78 29.20
CA LEU A 8 22.34 0.11 28.25
C LEU A 8 22.35 0.84 26.90
N LEU A 9 21.18 1.18 26.36
CA LEU A 9 21.08 1.82 25.06
C LEU A 9 21.57 3.28 25.08
N TRP A 10 21.40 4.02 26.18
CA TRP A 10 22.02 5.35 26.35
C TRP A 10 23.55 5.30 26.32
N ASN A 11 24.17 4.26 26.86
CA ASN A 11 25.64 4.10 26.83
C ASN A 11 26.21 3.90 25.42
N HIS A 12 25.39 3.41 24.49
CA HIS A 12 25.80 3.15 23.10
C HIS A 12 25.33 4.22 22.11
N ALA A 13 24.66 5.26 22.60
CA ALA A 13 24.10 6.31 21.76
C ALA A 13 25.06 7.48 21.60
N SER A 14 25.22 7.92 20.34
CA SER A 14 25.79 9.22 20.02
C SER A 14 24.66 10.25 19.95
N ILE A 15 24.78 11.33 20.72
CA ILE A 15 23.74 12.36 20.84
C ILE A 15 24.12 13.62 20.05
N GLN A 16 23.15 14.14 19.31
CA GLN A 16 23.18 15.44 18.68
C GLN A 16 22.07 16.31 19.26
N ILE A 17 22.41 17.43 19.89
CA ILE A 17 21.43 18.43 20.34
C ILE A 17 21.03 19.27 19.14
N LEU A 18 19.72 19.36 18.90
CA LEU A 18 19.13 20.04 17.74
C LEU A 18 18.61 21.43 18.09
N ASP A 19 18.06 21.60 19.29
CA ASP A 19 17.53 22.88 19.75
C ASP A 19 17.44 22.94 21.28
N ILE A 20 17.63 24.12 21.85
CA ILE A 20 17.36 24.43 23.26
C ILE A 20 16.58 25.72 23.34
N ARG A 21 15.31 25.62 23.74
CA ARG A 21 14.40 26.76 23.91
C ARG A 21 14.21 27.06 25.38
N HIS A 22 14.01 28.33 25.68
CA HIS A 22 13.55 28.81 26.98
C HIS A 22 12.36 29.71 26.73
N THR A 23 11.21 29.41 27.34
CA THR A 23 9.95 30.08 27.05
C THR A 23 9.11 30.19 28.31
N SER A 24 8.30 31.25 28.38
CA SER A 24 7.28 31.46 29.41
C SER A 24 5.91 31.49 28.73
N LEU A 25 4.93 30.80 29.29
CA LEU A 25 3.56 30.70 28.77
C LEU A 25 2.57 31.17 29.83
N THR A 26 1.69 32.10 29.49
CA THR A 26 0.69 32.66 30.42
C THR A 26 -0.70 32.06 30.23
N THR A 27 -1.55 32.16 31.26
CA THR A 27 -2.95 31.70 31.18
C THR A 27 -3.71 32.48 30.10
N GLY A 28 -4.34 31.78 29.16
CA GLY A 28 -5.14 32.38 28.08
C GLY A 28 -4.41 32.51 26.75
N GLU A 29 -3.08 32.34 26.73
CA GLU A 29 -2.35 32.11 25.48
C GLU A 29 -2.68 30.70 25.00
N TYR A 30 -3.40 30.60 23.87
CA TYR A 30 -3.67 29.30 23.25
C TYR A 30 -2.35 28.68 22.81
N SER A 31 -1.93 27.62 23.51
CA SER A 31 -0.83 26.77 23.05
C SER A 31 -1.43 25.69 22.15
N PRO A 32 -1.30 25.78 20.81
CA PRO A 32 -1.68 24.68 19.95
C PRO A 32 -0.86 23.45 20.34
N SER A 33 -1.44 22.27 20.10
CA SER A 33 -0.70 21.03 20.26
C SER A 33 0.64 21.09 19.53
N TYR A 34 1.75 20.99 20.28
CA TYR A 34 3.10 21.05 19.74
C TYR A 34 3.59 19.64 19.47
N ARG A 35 3.78 19.31 18.19
CA ARG A 35 4.35 18.03 17.81
C ARG A 35 5.86 18.06 17.94
N LEU A 36 6.42 17.15 18.74
CA LEU A 36 7.87 17.06 18.91
C LEU A 36 8.54 16.66 17.57
N PRO A 37 9.36 17.54 16.95
CA PRO A 37 10.02 17.23 15.68
C PRO A 37 11.19 16.26 15.84
N ALA A 38 11.66 16.09 17.08
CA ALA A 38 12.67 15.14 17.50
C ALA A 38 12.40 14.76 18.96
N SER A 39 13.05 13.71 19.48
CA SER A 39 12.97 13.38 20.90
C SER A 39 13.44 14.55 21.75
N GLY A 40 12.83 14.72 22.92
CA GLY A 40 13.11 15.90 23.72
C GLY A 40 12.70 15.81 25.17
N PHE A 41 13.26 16.74 25.93
CA PHE A 41 12.98 16.96 27.33
C PHE A 41 12.31 18.30 27.53
N LEU A 42 11.15 18.30 28.19
CA LEU A 42 10.55 19.47 28.77
C LEU A 42 11.01 19.57 30.23
N PHE A 43 11.65 20.68 30.59
CA PHE A 43 12.05 20.95 31.96
C PHE A 43 11.38 22.23 32.45
N THR A 44 10.32 22.08 33.23
CA THR A 44 9.62 23.22 33.85
C THR A 44 10.45 23.72 35.03
N THR A 45 10.46 25.03 35.25
CA THR A 45 11.24 25.67 36.31
C THR A 45 10.37 26.47 37.27
N ARG A 46 9.28 27.06 36.75
CA ARG A 46 8.35 27.87 37.53
C ARG A 46 6.93 27.75 37.00
N GLY A 47 5.97 27.91 37.91
CA GLY A 47 4.54 27.88 37.60
C GLY A 47 3.94 26.48 37.69
N ARG A 48 2.60 26.43 37.69
CA ARG A 48 1.81 25.21 37.64
C ARG A 48 1.13 25.05 36.30
N ALA A 49 1.14 23.84 35.77
CA ALA A 49 0.47 23.51 34.53
C ALA A 49 0.08 22.05 34.48
N ARG A 50 -1.04 21.77 33.82
CA ARG A 50 -1.33 20.44 33.31
C ARG A 50 -0.63 20.27 31.97
N VAL A 51 0.35 19.35 31.94
CA VAL A 51 1.08 18.97 30.74
C VAL A 51 0.45 17.69 30.19
N MET A 52 -0.04 17.73 28.95
CA MET A 52 -0.48 16.53 28.25
C MET A 52 0.63 16.11 27.30
N LEU A 53 1.20 14.92 27.52
CA LEU A 53 2.17 14.33 26.60
C LEU A 53 1.57 13.05 26.01
N ASP A 54 1.34 13.08 24.70
CA ASP A 54 0.65 12.05 23.93
C ASP A 54 -0.69 11.59 24.54
N GLY A 55 -1.43 12.52 25.17
CA GLY A 55 -2.71 12.26 25.83
C GLY A 55 -2.60 11.79 27.28
N ILE A 56 -1.40 11.60 27.81
CA ILE A 56 -1.18 11.27 29.22
C ILE A 56 -1.01 12.57 30.03
N PRO A 57 -1.84 12.80 31.05
CA PRO A 57 -1.75 13.99 31.88
C PRO A 57 -0.61 13.88 32.90
N TYR A 58 0.11 14.98 33.07
CA TYR A 58 1.05 15.21 34.15
C TYR A 58 0.72 16.55 34.80
N ASP A 59 0.44 16.52 36.10
CA ASP A 59 0.33 17.75 36.87
C ASP A 59 1.75 18.22 37.20
N SER A 60 2.15 19.33 36.59
CA SER A 60 3.47 19.92 36.77
C SER A 60 3.40 21.10 37.72
N SER A 61 4.24 21.07 38.76
CA SER A 61 4.38 22.16 39.72
C SER A 61 5.86 22.41 40.01
N GLY A 62 6.40 23.52 39.49
CA GLY A 62 7.83 23.83 39.62
C GLY A 62 8.72 22.91 38.79
N PHE A 63 9.82 22.41 39.37
CA PHE A 63 10.79 21.58 38.67
C PHE A 63 10.24 20.21 38.27
N HIS A 64 9.98 20.00 36.99
CA HIS A 64 9.51 18.73 36.43
C HIS A 64 10.24 18.45 35.12
N VAL A 65 10.82 17.25 34.99
CA VAL A 65 11.40 16.74 33.76
C VAL A 65 10.41 15.79 33.11
N LEU A 66 9.96 16.08 31.89
CA LEU A 66 9.20 15.18 31.06
C LEU A 66 9.99 14.83 29.80
N HIS A 67 9.99 13.56 29.43
CA HIS A 67 10.61 13.08 28.20
C HIS A 67 9.56 12.56 27.23
N GLY A 68 9.68 12.97 25.97
CA GLY A 68 8.85 12.49 24.87
C GLY A 68 9.69 12.17 23.63
N GLY A 69 9.25 11.17 22.88
CA GLY A 69 9.84 10.80 21.60
C GLY A 69 9.40 11.69 20.45
N LYS A 70 10.13 11.59 19.32
CA LYS A 70 9.72 12.19 18.04
C LYS A 70 8.27 11.83 17.72
N GLY A 71 7.50 12.82 17.26
CA GLY A 71 6.12 12.62 16.83
C GLY A 71 5.07 12.71 17.93
N MET A 72 5.46 12.67 19.22
CA MET A 72 4.53 12.85 20.34
C MET A 72 3.96 14.28 20.39
N SER A 73 2.72 14.35 20.86
CA SER A 73 1.94 15.57 21.02
C SER A 73 2.18 16.17 22.40
N LEU A 74 2.62 17.43 22.48
CA LEU A 74 2.83 18.16 23.73
C LEU A 74 1.81 19.30 23.83
N GLU A 75 0.95 19.27 24.84
CA GLU A 75 0.06 20.40 25.17
C GLU A 75 0.38 20.90 26.57
N LEU A 76 0.48 22.22 26.71
CA LEU A 76 0.74 22.90 27.98
C LEU A 76 -0.48 23.72 28.36
N ARG A 77 -1.05 23.45 29.53
CA ARG A 77 -2.20 24.20 30.07
C ARG A 77 -1.83 24.78 31.43
N PRO A 78 -1.30 26.02 31.49
CA PRO A 78 -1.04 26.71 32.74
C PRO A 78 -2.30 26.80 33.61
N GLU A 79 -2.14 26.67 34.93
CA GLU A 79 -3.22 26.99 35.88
C GLU A 79 -3.39 28.51 36.01
N GLN A 80 -4.62 28.94 36.33
CA GLN A 80 -5.02 30.36 36.34
C GLN A 80 -4.03 31.28 37.06
N ASP A 81 -3.74 32.44 36.45
CA ASP A 81 -2.92 33.55 36.94
C ASP A 81 -1.42 33.23 37.21
N GLU A 82 -0.92 32.07 36.80
CA GLU A 82 0.50 31.73 36.83
C GLU A 82 1.11 31.66 35.41
N ALA A 83 2.35 32.14 35.28
CA ALA A 83 3.16 31.93 34.08
C ALA A 83 3.99 30.64 34.24
N LEU A 84 3.88 29.72 33.28
CA LEU A 84 4.69 28.51 33.21
C LEU A 84 6.01 28.82 32.49
N GLU A 85 7.12 28.75 33.20
CA GLU A 85 8.47 28.89 32.64
C GLU A 85 9.10 27.52 32.45
N PHE A 86 9.66 27.27 31.26
CA PHE A 86 10.23 25.97 30.92
C PHE A 86 11.33 26.04 29.86
N TYR A 87 12.18 25.02 29.88
CA TYR A 87 13.11 24.70 28.82
C TYR A 87 12.61 23.53 27.98
N LEU A 88 12.83 23.59 26.67
CA LEU A 88 12.61 22.47 25.76
C LEU A 88 13.93 22.14 25.08
N ILE A 89 14.47 20.95 25.37
CA ILE A 89 15.73 20.43 24.82
C ILE A 89 15.37 19.36 23.78
N LEU A 90 15.67 19.61 22.51
CA LEU A 90 15.44 18.68 21.41
C LEU A 90 16.75 18.02 20.99
N TYR A 91 16.73 16.71 20.79
CA TYR A 91 17.93 15.93 20.45
C TYR A 91 17.61 14.78 19.48
N LYS A 92 18.65 14.34 18.78
CA LYS A 92 18.66 13.12 17.97
C LYS A 92 19.71 12.17 18.50
N ALA A 93 19.34 10.89 18.64
CA ALA A 93 20.23 9.83 19.08
C ALA A 93 20.54 8.88 17.92
N PHE A 94 21.81 8.49 17.80
CA PHE A 94 22.28 7.52 16.81
C PHE A 94 22.93 6.35 17.54
N LEU A 95 22.49 5.12 17.28
CA LEU A 95 23.11 3.92 17.83
C LEU A 95 24.22 3.47 16.87
N SER A 96 25.47 3.68 17.27
CA SER A 96 26.64 3.33 16.46
C SER A 96 26.99 1.84 16.63
N LEU A 97 27.18 1.13 15.50
CA LEU A 97 27.82 -0.20 15.28
C LEU A 97 26.91 -1.39 14.87
N PRO A 98 27.36 -2.28 13.95
CA PRO A 98 26.61 -3.45 13.47
C PRO A 98 26.29 -4.52 14.53
N LYS A 99 27.19 -4.72 15.51
CA LYS A 99 27.04 -5.77 16.56
C LYS A 99 25.92 -5.48 17.58
N HIS A 100 25.26 -4.32 17.48
CA HIS A 100 24.19 -3.90 18.38
C HIS A 100 22.80 -3.87 17.71
N LYS A 101 22.69 -4.22 16.42
CA LYS A 101 21.39 -4.41 15.75
C LYS A 101 20.52 -5.46 16.46
N ASP A 102 21.15 -6.47 17.08
CA ASP A 102 20.45 -7.49 17.87
C ASP A 102 19.91 -6.96 19.21
N LEU A 103 20.53 -5.93 19.81
CA LEU A 103 20.00 -5.28 21.02
C LEU A 103 18.74 -4.46 20.68
N ILE A 104 18.75 -3.75 19.55
CA ILE A 104 17.57 -2.98 19.07
C ILE A 104 16.42 -3.93 18.69
N LYS A 105 16.71 -5.08 18.07
CA LYS A 105 15.67 -6.08 17.74
C LYS A 105 15.01 -6.69 18.99
N ARG A 106 15.69 -6.68 20.14
CA ARG A 106 15.25 -7.34 21.38
C ARG A 106 14.62 -6.37 22.40
N HIS A 107 14.78 -5.06 22.26
CA HIS A 107 14.35 -4.06 23.25
C HIS A 107 13.63 -2.87 22.60
N ASP A 108 12.75 -2.19 23.36
CA ASP A 108 12.08 -0.98 22.89
C ASP A 108 13.10 0.18 22.75
N ASN A 109 12.93 1.07 21.77
CA ASN A 109 13.83 2.21 21.57
C ASN A 109 13.65 3.24 22.72
N PRO A 110 14.68 3.49 23.56
CA PRO A 110 14.58 4.35 24.74
C PRO A 110 14.25 5.80 24.42
N PHE A 111 14.68 6.28 23.25
CA PHE A 111 14.50 7.67 22.82
C PHE A 111 13.04 7.96 22.44
N HIS A 112 12.18 6.94 22.40
CA HIS A 112 10.74 7.06 22.13
C HIS A 112 9.87 6.81 23.36
N ILE A 113 10.47 6.52 24.51
CA ILE A 113 9.74 6.19 25.73
C ILE A 113 9.30 7.46 26.44
N GLN A 114 8.10 7.44 27.00
CA GLN A 114 7.55 8.54 27.73
C GLN A 114 7.69 8.36 29.25
N TYR A 115 8.10 9.41 29.95
CA TYR A 115 8.14 9.44 31.41
C TYR A 115 8.15 10.88 31.93
N GLY A 116 7.71 11.05 33.18
CA GLY A 116 7.76 12.31 33.92
C GLY A 116 8.40 12.07 35.30
N LEU A 117 9.28 12.98 35.70
CA LEU A 117 10.07 12.91 36.93
C LEU A 117 10.08 14.28 37.59
N VAL A 118 9.67 14.35 38.86
CA VAL A 118 9.94 15.51 39.72
C VAL A 118 11.31 15.29 40.37
N PRO A 119 12.34 16.11 40.06
CA PRO A 119 13.68 15.85 40.56
C PRO A 119 13.79 16.08 42.07
N VAL A 120 14.47 15.18 42.78
CA VAL A 120 14.80 15.35 44.21
C VAL A 120 15.82 16.46 44.39
N ASN A 121 16.76 16.58 43.46
CA ASN A 121 17.76 17.65 43.43
C ASN A 121 17.64 18.48 42.14
N PRO A 122 16.71 19.44 42.08
CA PRO A 122 16.47 20.21 40.87
C PRO A 122 17.56 21.24 40.57
N ALA A 123 18.32 21.68 41.58
CA ALA A 123 19.31 22.75 41.43
C ALA A 123 20.44 22.38 40.45
N PHE A 124 20.91 21.12 40.50
CA PHE A 124 21.92 20.63 39.56
C PHE A 124 21.40 20.62 38.13
N LEU A 125 20.21 20.02 37.91
CA LEU A 125 19.60 19.93 36.59
C LEU A 125 19.31 21.32 36.02
N PHE A 126 18.83 22.26 36.86
CA PHE A 126 18.57 23.63 36.47
C PHE A 126 19.85 24.36 36.04
N LYS A 127 20.90 24.32 36.86
CA LYS A 127 22.18 24.97 36.53
C LYS A 127 22.77 24.43 35.22
N GLN A 128 22.76 23.10 35.03
CA GLN A 128 23.24 22.49 33.79
C GLN A 128 22.38 22.93 32.58
N THR A 129 21.06 22.98 32.74
CA THR A 129 20.14 23.43 31.67
C THR A 129 20.38 24.89 31.28
N GLU A 130 20.56 25.77 32.26
CA GLU A 130 20.87 27.19 32.04
C GLU A 130 22.21 27.37 31.31
N MET A 131 23.24 26.61 31.72
CA MET A 131 24.54 26.62 31.04
C MET A 131 24.45 26.12 29.60
N MET A 132 23.69 25.03 29.36
CA MET A 132 23.44 24.52 28.01
C MET A 132 22.71 25.57 27.14
N TYR A 133 21.67 26.21 27.67
CA TYR A 133 20.94 27.25 26.95
C TYR A 133 21.81 28.47 26.65
N THR A 134 22.64 28.90 27.59
CA THR A 134 23.57 30.01 27.38
C THR A 134 24.57 29.69 26.26
N ALA A 135 25.17 28.49 26.29
CA ALA A 135 26.06 28.03 25.23
C ALA A 135 25.35 27.91 23.87
N TRP A 136 24.08 27.46 23.86
CA TRP A 136 23.24 27.40 22.65
C TRP A 136 23.04 28.78 22.01
N ARG A 137 22.76 29.80 22.83
CA ARG A 137 22.58 31.18 22.35
C ARG A 137 23.85 31.79 21.76
N SER A 138 25.02 31.43 22.27
CA SER A 138 26.29 32.00 21.82
C SER A 138 26.73 31.56 20.42
N LYS A 139 26.18 30.45 19.89
CA LYS A 139 26.43 29.88 18.55
C LYS A 139 27.92 29.64 18.23
N GLY A 140 28.33 28.38 18.07
CA GLY A 140 29.69 28.04 17.62
C GLY A 140 30.06 26.58 17.85
N GLU A 141 31.06 26.08 17.12
CA GLU A 141 31.49 24.67 17.18
C GLU A 141 31.99 24.28 18.59
N LEU A 142 32.75 25.16 19.25
CA LEU A 142 33.21 24.93 20.62
C LEU A 142 32.05 24.87 21.61
N GLN A 143 31.04 25.73 21.43
CA GLN A 143 29.83 25.74 22.25
C GLN A 143 29.00 24.47 22.03
N GLN A 144 28.92 23.93 20.80
CA GLN A 144 28.27 22.65 20.56
C GLN A 144 28.94 21.50 21.33
N LEU A 145 30.28 21.48 21.41
CA LEU A 145 31.00 20.51 22.23
C LEU A 145 30.72 20.71 23.72
N GLN A 146 30.67 21.95 24.20
CA GLN A 146 30.33 22.26 25.59
C GLN A 146 28.89 21.82 25.94
N ILE A 147 27.93 22.04 25.04
CA ILE A 147 26.55 21.59 25.24
C ILE A 147 26.51 20.07 25.37
N LYS A 148 27.22 19.33 24.52
CA LYS A 148 27.33 17.88 24.64
C LYS A 148 27.94 17.46 25.97
N SER A 149 29.01 18.12 26.42
CA SER A 149 29.67 17.78 27.69
C SER A 149 28.80 18.08 28.93
N LEU A 150 27.90 19.07 28.86
CA LEU A 150 26.92 19.38 29.90
C LEU A 150 25.70 18.46 29.86
N PHE A 151 25.30 18.02 28.66
CA PHE A 151 24.15 17.14 28.48
C PHE A 151 24.36 15.76 29.10
N TYR A 152 25.54 15.16 28.97
CA TYR A 152 25.79 13.80 29.50
C TYR A 152 25.65 13.70 31.04
N PRO A 153 26.24 14.59 31.86
CA PRO A 153 25.98 14.64 33.29
C PRO A 153 24.50 14.91 33.62
N TRP A 154 23.84 15.75 32.83
CA TRP A 154 22.42 16.05 33.01
C TRP A 154 21.54 14.82 32.80
N ILE A 155 21.70 14.08 31.70
CA ILE A 155 20.90 12.88 31.42
C ILE A 155 21.25 11.74 32.38
N TYR A 156 22.52 11.61 32.79
CA TYR A 156 22.92 10.68 33.84
C TYR A 156 22.11 10.92 35.12
N GLU A 157 22.00 12.17 35.56
CA GLU A 157 21.28 12.50 36.79
C GLU A 157 19.77 12.25 36.65
N VAL A 158 19.18 12.53 35.48
CA VAL A 158 17.78 12.19 35.18
C VAL A 158 17.56 10.68 35.27
N LEU A 159 18.39 9.86 34.61
CA LEU A 159 18.26 8.40 34.61
C LEU A 159 18.49 7.81 36.01
N ARG A 160 19.46 8.34 36.77
CA ARG A 160 19.73 7.92 38.15
C ARG A 160 18.52 8.17 39.07
N GLN A 161 17.88 9.33 38.96
CA GLN A 161 16.70 9.64 39.76
C GLN A 161 15.48 8.86 39.30
N LEU A 162 15.34 8.60 38.00
CA LEU A 162 14.28 7.76 37.46
C LEU A 162 14.35 6.32 38.02
N ASP A 163 15.56 5.78 38.15
CA ASP A 163 15.81 4.46 38.78
C ASP A 163 15.51 4.48 40.27
N ALA A 164 16.04 5.46 41.00
CA ALA A 164 15.83 5.57 42.45
C ALA A 164 14.35 5.72 42.84
N GLN A 165 13.55 6.42 42.02
CA GLN A 165 12.13 6.65 42.28
C GLN A 165 11.21 5.54 41.72
N GLY A 166 11.74 4.59 40.95
CA GLY A 166 10.95 3.51 40.35
C GLY A 166 9.85 4.00 39.39
N ILE A 167 10.08 5.14 38.71
CA ILE A 167 9.08 5.74 37.82
C ILE A 167 8.83 4.81 36.64
N LYS A 168 7.54 4.50 36.40
CA LYS A 168 7.14 3.67 35.28
C LYS A 168 7.27 4.42 33.96
N GLN A 169 7.97 3.80 33.04
CA GLN A 169 8.08 4.21 31.65
C GLN A 169 6.84 3.80 30.87
N VAL A 170 6.26 4.73 30.12
CA VAL A 170 5.11 4.46 29.25
C VAL A 170 5.59 4.33 27.82
N LYS A 171 5.14 3.27 27.14
CA LYS A 171 5.44 3.06 25.73
C LYS A 171 4.57 4.00 24.87
N PRO A 172 5.11 4.52 23.75
CA PRO A 172 4.32 5.31 22.81
C PRO A 172 3.16 4.46 22.27
N ASN A 173 1.98 5.07 22.19
CA ASN A 173 0.87 4.47 21.47
C ASN A 173 0.98 4.83 19.99
N LEU A 174 1.80 4.07 19.26
CA LEU A 174 2.08 4.31 17.84
C LEU A 174 0.81 4.33 16.97
N ILE A 175 -0.25 3.57 17.32
CA ILE A 175 -1.49 3.60 16.54
C ILE A 175 -2.23 4.93 16.74
N ASN A 176 -2.31 5.44 17.97
CA ASN A 176 -2.93 6.73 18.23
C ASN A 176 -2.17 7.87 17.57
N GLN A 177 -0.84 7.81 17.57
CA GLN A 177 0.00 8.81 16.88
C GLN A 177 -0.19 8.75 15.37
N ALA A 178 -0.30 7.56 14.78
CA ALA A 178 -0.57 7.41 13.36
C ALA A 178 -1.96 7.92 12.97
N VAL A 179 -2.98 7.58 13.77
CA VAL A 179 -4.33 8.10 13.59
C VAL A 179 -4.35 9.62 13.67
N ARG A 180 -3.69 10.21 14.67
CA ARG A 180 -3.60 11.66 14.82
C ARG A 180 -2.89 12.30 13.62
N TYR A 181 -1.75 11.75 13.19
CA TYR A 181 -1.05 12.19 11.97
C TYR A 181 -2.02 12.23 10.78
N MET A 182 -2.77 11.15 10.56
CA MET A 182 -3.71 11.09 9.45
C MET A 182 -4.83 12.11 9.57
N HIS A 183 -5.34 12.39 10.78
CA HIS A 183 -6.34 13.44 11.01
C HIS A 183 -5.82 14.84 10.74
N ASP A 184 -4.55 15.10 11.02
CA ASP A 184 -3.94 16.43 10.86
C ASP A 184 -3.59 16.71 9.38
N TYR A 185 -3.16 15.69 8.64
CA TYR A 185 -2.62 15.81 7.27
C TYR A 185 -3.47 15.09 6.21
N TYR A 186 -4.74 14.77 6.49
CA TYR A 186 -5.56 13.95 5.60
C TYR A 186 -5.68 14.52 4.17
N ASN A 187 -5.57 15.82 4.01
CA ASN A 187 -5.65 16.54 2.74
C ASN A 187 -4.36 16.50 1.91
N GLU A 188 -3.26 16.04 2.49
CA GLU A 188 -1.97 15.87 1.82
C GLU A 188 -1.80 14.43 1.30
N PRO A 189 -0.95 14.19 0.29
CA PRO A 189 -0.59 12.84 -0.11
C PRO A 189 0.21 12.16 1.03
N ILE A 190 -0.44 11.28 1.78
CA ILE A 190 0.19 10.48 2.83
C ILE A 190 0.50 9.09 2.27
N THR A 191 1.79 8.80 2.10
CA THR A 191 2.31 7.47 1.81
C THR A 191 2.62 6.70 3.11
N LEU A 192 2.69 5.38 3.02
CA LEU A 192 3.04 4.55 4.17
C LEU A 192 4.49 4.83 4.62
N GLU A 193 5.37 5.17 3.69
CA GLU A 193 6.76 5.55 3.90
C GLU A 193 6.86 6.86 4.71
N GLN A 194 6.12 7.90 4.31
CA GLN A 194 6.08 9.17 5.04
C GLN A 194 5.51 8.99 6.45
N LEU A 195 4.46 8.19 6.60
CA LEU A 195 3.89 7.87 7.91
C LEU A 195 4.90 7.10 8.79
N SER A 196 5.65 6.19 8.18
CA SER A 196 6.71 5.42 8.83
C SER A 196 7.85 6.30 9.32
N GLU A 197 8.32 7.22 8.49
CA GLU A 197 9.36 8.18 8.83
C GLU A 197 8.91 9.17 9.92
N ALA A 198 7.66 9.62 9.85
CA ALA A 198 7.09 10.54 10.82
C ALA A 198 7.01 9.93 12.23
N LEU A 199 6.85 8.61 12.33
CA LEU A 199 6.66 7.87 13.58
C LEU A 199 7.91 7.07 14.00
N ASP A 200 9.02 7.18 13.26
CA ASP A 200 10.25 6.39 13.45
C ASP A 200 9.99 4.88 13.58
N SER A 201 9.07 4.37 12.76
CA SER A 201 8.61 2.98 12.80
C SER A 201 8.56 2.40 11.40
N SER A 202 8.78 1.08 11.26
CA SER A 202 8.70 0.44 9.95
C SER A 202 7.26 0.41 9.38
N PRO A 203 7.09 0.43 8.05
CA PRO A 203 5.81 0.23 7.38
C PRO A 203 5.06 -1.00 7.89
N ARG A 204 5.77 -2.13 8.01
CA ARG A 204 5.23 -3.41 8.50
C ARG A 204 4.65 -3.29 9.91
N THR A 205 5.33 -2.57 10.81
CA THR A 205 4.85 -2.36 12.18
C THR A 205 3.55 -1.55 12.17
N ILE A 206 3.48 -0.49 11.37
CA ILE A 206 2.30 0.38 11.29
C ILE A 206 1.11 -0.38 10.72
N THR A 207 1.26 -1.08 9.60
CA THR A 207 0.20 -1.91 9.01
C THR A 207 -0.32 -2.94 10.01
N ARG A 208 0.58 -3.65 10.71
CA ARG A 208 0.19 -4.60 11.76
C ARG A 208 -0.60 -3.94 12.90
N LEU A 209 -0.23 -2.73 13.31
CA LEU A 209 -0.93 -2.00 14.38
C LEU A 209 -2.33 -1.57 13.95
N PHE A 210 -2.50 -1.09 12.71
CA PHE A 210 -3.81 -0.74 12.15
C PHE A 210 -4.71 -1.98 12.04
N LYS A 211 -4.20 -3.10 11.51
CA LYS A 211 -4.96 -4.36 11.46
C LYS A 211 -5.37 -4.83 12.86
N ARG A 212 -4.45 -4.82 13.82
CA ARG A 212 -4.71 -5.33 15.17
C ARG A 212 -5.69 -4.47 15.97
N HIS A 213 -5.63 -3.15 15.84
CA HIS A 213 -6.38 -2.23 16.71
C HIS A 213 -7.59 -1.58 16.05
N LEU A 214 -7.58 -1.44 14.72
CA LEU A 214 -8.62 -0.76 13.96
C LEU A 214 -9.26 -1.68 12.88
N ASN A 215 -8.81 -2.94 12.75
CA ASN A 215 -9.30 -3.90 11.75
C ASN A 215 -9.30 -3.37 10.30
N THR A 216 -8.35 -2.49 9.97
CA THR A 216 -8.26 -1.85 8.66
C THR A 216 -6.80 -1.61 8.28
N SER A 217 -6.53 -1.28 7.01
CA SER A 217 -5.20 -0.85 6.57
C SER A 217 -5.03 0.67 6.80
N PRO A 218 -3.79 1.19 6.91
CA PRO A 218 -3.54 2.62 6.98
C PRO A 218 -4.18 3.39 5.80
N THR A 219 -4.05 2.87 4.57
CA THR A 219 -4.63 3.45 3.36
C THR A 219 -6.15 3.49 3.44
N GLN A 220 -6.79 2.40 3.83
CA GLN A 220 -8.24 2.31 3.92
C GLN A 220 -8.81 3.19 5.04
N TYR A 221 -8.09 3.30 6.16
CA TYR A 221 -8.44 4.24 7.21
C TYR A 221 -8.40 5.69 6.72
N LEU A 222 -7.35 6.08 5.98
CA LEU A 222 -7.24 7.42 5.40
C LEU A 222 -8.35 7.71 4.39
N ILE A 223 -8.69 6.75 3.53
CA ILE A 223 -9.83 6.87 2.60
C ILE A 223 -11.12 7.12 3.38
N GLY A 224 -11.42 6.29 4.39
CA GLY A 224 -12.61 6.46 5.22
C GLY A 224 -12.67 7.83 5.90
N LEU A 225 -11.54 8.28 6.44
CA LEU A 225 -11.40 9.61 7.04
C LEU A 225 -11.70 10.73 6.03
N ARG A 226 -11.12 10.68 4.83
CA ARG A 226 -11.39 11.65 3.76
C ARG A 226 -12.87 11.66 3.36
N MET A 227 -13.51 10.49 3.30
CA MET A 227 -14.94 10.39 2.97
C MET A 227 -15.84 10.98 4.06
N GLU A 228 -15.52 10.77 5.34
CA GLU A 228 -16.23 11.40 6.45
C GLU A 228 -16.11 12.93 6.41
N LYS A 229 -14.91 13.47 6.13
CA LYS A 229 -14.73 14.92 5.92
C LYS A 229 -15.50 15.43 4.71
N ALA A 230 -15.52 14.67 3.61
CA ALA A 230 -16.27 15.00 2.41
C ALA A 230 -17.79 15.07 2.67
N LYS A 231 -18.35 14.10 3.41
CA LYS A 231 -19.76 14.12 3.82
C LYS A 231 -20.07 15.39 4.61
N ALA A 232 -19.24 15.75 5.59
CA ALA A 232 -19.44 16.96 6.37
C ALA A 232 -19.41 18.23 5.49
N LEU A 233 -18.47 18.33 4.56
CA LEU A 233 -18.39 19.46 3.63
C LEU A 233 -19.60 19.52 2.69
N LEU A 234 -20.07 18.40 2.17
CA LEU A 234 -21.25 18.33 1.31
C LEU A 234 -22.54 18.78 2.03
N LEU A 235 -22.63 18.55 3.34
CA LEU A 235 -23.80 18.88 4.16
C LEU A 235 -23.80 20.30 4.71
N HIS A 236 -22.62 20.83 5.03
CA HIS A 236 -22.50 22.09 5.78
C HIS A 236 -21.93 23.24 4.96
N THR A 237 -21.66 23.04 3.67
CA THR A 237 -21.08 24.07 2.81
C THR A 237 -21.71 24.10 1.42
N GLU A 238 -21.59 25.25 0.75
CA GLU A 238 -21.94 25.40 -0.67
C GLU A 238 -20.75 25.20 -1.61
N ALA A 239 -19.65 24.59 -1.12
CA ALA A 239 -18.47 24.32 -1.91
C ALA A 239 -18.80 23.42 -3.12
N THR A 240 -18.15 23.70 -4.24
CA THR A 240 -18.23 22.88 -5.44
C THR A 240 -17.55 21.53 -5.22
N LEU A 241 -17.89 20.52 -6.04
CA LEU A 241 -17.25 19.21 -5.95
C LEU A 241 -15.73 19.25 -6.14
N GLN A 242 -15.23 20.16 -6.97
CA GLN A 242 -13.80 20.33 -7.20
C GLN A 242 -13.10 20.92 -5.97
N GLU A 243 -13.71 21.91 -5.32
CA GLU A 243 -13.18 22.49 -4.06
C GLU A 243 -13.19 21.47 -2.93
N ILE A 244 -14.26 20.67 -2.83
CA ILE A 244 -14.35 19.58 -1.85
C ILE A 244 -13.28 18.53 -2.14
N ALA A 245 -13.13 18.09 -3.39
CA ALA A 245 -12.12 17.10 -3.78
C ALA A 245 -10.70 17.58 -3.41
N VAL A 246 -10.34 18.81 -3.79
CA VAL A 246 -9.01 19.39 -3.49
C VAL A 246 -8.81 19.51 -1.98
N SER A 247 -9.82 19.98 -1.23
CA SER A 247 -9.69 20.19 0.23
C SER A 247 -9.51 18.90 1.04
N ILE A 248 -9.91 17.74 0.51
CA ILE A 248 -9.74 16.44 1.16
C ILE A 248 -8.62 15.59 0.54
N GLY A 249 -7.80 16.15 -0.36
CA GLY A 249 -6.61 15.50 -0.91
C GLY A 249 -6.84 14.67 -2.18
N TYR A 250 -7.86 14.99 -2.98
CA TYR A 250 -8.03 14.47 -4.34
C TYR A 250 -7.84 15.60 -5.37
N PRO A 251 -7.00 15.42 -6.40
CA PRO A 251 -6.77 16.46 -7.41
C PRO A 251 -7.96 16.66 -8.37
N ASP A 252 -8.79 15.63 -8.53
CA ASP A 252 -9.86 15.58 -9.52
C ASP A 252 -11.22 15.23 -8.88
N ALA A 253 -12.22 16.08 -9.09
CA ALA A 253 -13.61 15.86 -8.68
C ALA A 253 -14.22 14.56 -9.26
N TYR A 254 -13.84 14.16 -10.47
CA TYR A 254 -14.33 12.94 -11.09
C TYR A 254 -13.83 11.70 -10.35
N TYR A 255 -12.54 11.65 -10.05
CA TYR A 255 -11.96 10.57 -9.25
C TYR A 255 -12.54 10.54 -7.82
N PHE A 256 -12.63 11.70 -7.17
CA PHE A 256 -13.32 11.84 -5.88
C PHE A 256 -14.75 11.31 -5.94
N GLY A 257 -15.53 11.67 -6.97
CA GLY A 257 -16.93 11.25 -7.11
C GLY A 257 -17.08 9.72 -7.22
N ARG A 258 -16.17 9.06 -7.95
CA ARG A 258 -16.13 7.59 -8.01
C ARG A 258 -15.80 6.97 -6.65
N MET A 259 -14.79 7.50 -5.97
CA MET A 259 -14.37 7.00 -4.64
C MET A 259 -15.45 7.22 -3.58
N PHE A 260 -16.11 8.38 -3.60
CA PHE A 260 -17.23 8.68 -2.71
C PHE A 260 -18.41 7.74 -2.94
N LYS A 261 -18.77 7.48 -4.20
CA LYS A 261 -19.84 6.52 -4.53
C LYS A 261 -19.49 5.10 -4.09
N LYS A 262 -18.23 4.67 -4.27
CA LYS A 262 -17.75 3.36 -3.81
C LYS A 262 -17.85 3.22 -2.29
N HIS A 263 -17.57 4.28 -1.53
CA HIS A 263 -17.53 4.23 -0.06
C HIS A 263 -18.88 4.50 0.61
N SER A 264 -19.70 5.39 0.06
CA SER A 264 -20.98 5.84 0.64
C SER A 264 -22.22 5.23 -0.01
N GLY A 265 -22.06 4.57 -1.17
CA GLY A 265 -23.14 3.96 -1.95
C GLY A 265 -23.87 4.94 -2.90
N THR A 266 -23.78 6.26 -2.69
CA THR A 266 -24.43 7.28 -3.53
C THR A 266 -23.42 8.30 -4.06
N SER A 267 -23.75 9.01 -5.15
CA SER A 267 -22.86 10.05 -5.67
C SER A 267 -22.85 11.28 -4.74
N PRO A 268 -21.76 12.06 -4.68
CA PRO A 268 -21.68 13.27 -3.85
C PRO A 268 -22.86 14.25 -4.06
N VAL A 269 -23.27 14.44 -5.32
CA VAL A 269 -24.41 15.31 -5.68
C VAL A 269 -25.71 14.77 -5.13
N ARG A 270 -25.94 13.46 -5.28
CA ARG A 270 -27.14 12.81 -4.76
C ARG A 270 -27.16 12.86 -3.23
N TYR A 271 -26.02 12.60 -2.59
CA TYR A 271 -25.86 12.70 -1.14
C TYR A 271 -26.20 14.11 -0.61
N LYS A 272 -25.68 15.17 -1.28
CA LYS A 272 -26.01 16.56 -0.95
C LYS A 272 -27.51 16.85 -1.12
N ASN A 273 -28.11 16.40 -2.21
CA ASN A 273 -29.53 16.64 -2.50
C ASN A 273 -30.47 15.88 -1.55
N GLU A 274 -30.20 14.60 -1.28
CA GLU A 274 -30.99 13.78 -0.35
C GLU A 274 -30.97 14.37 1.07
N ALA A 275 -29.81 14.83 1.52
CA ALA A 275 -29.70 15.47 2.83
C ALA A 275 -30.38 16.84 2.88
N ARG A 276 -30.34 17.62 1.78
CA ARG A 276 -31.08 18.88 1.68
C ARG A 276 -32.58 18.64 1.75
N ILE A 277 -33.09 17.65 1.02
CA ILE A 277 -34.50 17.23 1.05
C ILE A 277 -34.92 16.78 2.46
N LEU A 278 -34.08 16.01 3.15
CA LEU A 278 -34.32 15.60 4.54
C LEU A 278 -34.29 16.78 5.53
N SER A 279 -33.47 17.81 5.29
CA SER A 279 -33.40 19.01 6.13
C SER A 279 -34.52 20.03 5.86
N GLU A 280 -35.08 20.04 4.65
CA GLU A 280 -36.16 20.94 4.21
C GLU A 280 -37.56 20.42 4.59
N TRP A 281 -37.67 19.28 5.28
CA TRP A 281 -38.93 18.76 5.81
C TRP A 281 -39.04 18.99 7.32
N PRO A 282 -39.44 20.20 7.78
CA PRO A 282 -39.81 20.41 9.16
C PRO A 282 -41.11 19.64 9.42
N GLU A 283 -41.02 18.57 10.20
CA GLU A 283 -42.14 17.80 10.77
C GLU A 283 -43.16 17.27 9.75
N MET A 284 -43.09 15.98 9.43
CA MET A 284 -44.29 15.24 8.99
C MET A 284 -45.04 14.73 10.22
N PRO A 285 -46.21 15.28 10.58
CA PRO A 285 -47.17 14.52 11.35
C PRO A 285 -47.71 13.43 10.41
N SER A 286 -47.48 12.17 10.77
CA SER A 286 -48.03 11.02 10.05
C SER A 286 -49.55 11.15 9.91
N SER A 287 -50.06 11.21 8.68
CA SER A 287 -51.14 10.34 8.20
C SER A 287 -51.55 10.75 6.79
N ILE A 288 -51.51 9.76 5.91
CA ILE A 288 -52.43 9.54 4.79
C ILE A 288 -53.48 10.66 4.63
N ALA A 289 -53.24 11.59 3.71
CA ALA A 289 -54.32 12.25 3.00
C ALA A 289 -54.53 11.45 1.71
N GLY A 290 -55.28 10.35 1.83
CA GLY A 290 -55.90 9.72 0.67
C GLY A 290 -56.88 10.74 0.10
N PHE A 291 -56.60 11.27 -1.08
CA PHE A 291 -57.62 11.98 -1.84
C PHE A 291 -58.51 10.92 -2.50
N ASP A 292 -59.69 10.68 -1.94
CA ASP A 292 -60.71 9.69 -2.38
C ASP A 292 -61.28 9.91 -3.80
N ILE A 293 -60.70 10.81 -4.60
CA ILE A 293 -61.21 11.19 -5.94
C ILE A 293 -60.19 10.90 -7.05
N VAL A 294 -58.93 10.58 -6.72
CA VAL A 294 -57.91 10.24 -7.74
C VAL A 294 -57.06 9.06 -7.26
N PRO A 295 -56.94 7.97 -8.05
CA PRO A 295 -55.98 6.91 -7.73
C PRO A 295 -54.56 7.48 -7.68
N ALA A 296 -53.78 7.09 -6.68
CA ALA A 296 -52.36 7.44 -6.60
C ALA A 296 -51.63 6.86 -7.83
N GLU A 297 -51.27 7.72 -8.78
CA GLU A 297 -50.52 7.33 -9.95
C GLU A 297 -49.03 7.22 -9.60
N LEU A 298 -48.45 6.07 -9.87
CA LEU A 298 -47.04 5.77 -9.64
C LEU A 298 -46.22 6.55 -10.67
N LEU A 299 -45.57 7.66 -10.28
CA LEU A 299 -44.59 8.34 -11.12
C LEU A 299 -43.40 7.40 -11.37
N ARG A 300 -43.44 6.68 -12.50
CA ARG A 300 -42.37 5.77 -12.95
C ARG A 300 -41.31 6.51 -13.75
N TYR A 301 -40.15 6.71 -13.12
CA TYR A 301 -38.80 6.34 -13.59
C TYR A 301 -38.45 6.44 -15.10
N ILE A 302 -38.65 7.58 -15.76
CA ILE A 302 -37.95 7.88 -17.03
C ILE A 302 -37.79 9.40 -17.15
N ASP A 303 -36.76 10.02 -16.56
CA ASP A 303 -36.38 11.39 -16.98
C ASP A 303 -34.97 11.90 -16.63
N CYS A 304 -34.03 11.05 -16.20
CA CYS A 304 -32.67 11.52 -15.93
C CYS A 304 -31.62 10.46 -16.30
N ASP A 305 -31.48 10.15 -17.59
CA ASP A 305 -30.22 9.59 -18.09
C ASP A 305 -29.81 10.29 -19.39
N ASN A 306 -28.63 10.92 -19.33
CA ASN A 306 -27.97 11.58 -20.44
C ASN A 306 -27.68 10.59 -21.58
N HIS A 307 -28.42 10.68 -22.67
CA HIS A 307 -28.03 10.09 -23.96
C HIS A 307 -27.25 11.12 -24.78
N TYR A 308 -25.94 10.91 -24.93
CA TYR A 308 -25.15 11.49 -26.01
C TYR A 308 -25.42 10.70 -27.29
N GLN A 309 -26.29 11.17 -28.18
CA GLN A 309 -26.18 10.90 -29.62
C GLN A 309 -26.61 12.12 -30.44
N TYR A 310 -25.66 12.67 -31.19
CA TYR A 310 -25.89 13.56 -32.31
C TYR A 310 -26.63 12.80 -33.43
N THR A 311 -27.72 13.34 -33.98
CA THR A 311 -27.83 13.74 -35.41
C THR A 311 -29.27 14.11 -35.79
N TYR A 312 -29.36 15.26 -36.47
CA TYR A 312 -30.25 15.63 -37.59
C TYR A 312 -31.78 15.36 -37.54
N LYS A 313 -32.51 16.42 -37.90
CA LYS A 313 -33.95 16.53 -38.11
C LYS A 313 -34.58 15.37 -38.90
N GLY A 314 -35.75 14.94 -38.46
CA GLY A 314 -36.68 14.13 -39.25
C GLY A 314 -37.91 13.74 -38.43
N GLU A 315 -39.00 14.47 -38.61
CA GLU A 315 -40.32 14.14 -38.07
C GLU A 315 -40.83 12.83 -38.69
N SER A 316 -41.35 11.91 -37.86
CA SER A 316 -42.55 11.11 -38.20
C SER A 316 -43.04 10.29 -37.00
N PHE A 317 -44.31 10.50 -36.67
CA PHE A 317 -45.14 9.65 -35.83
C PHE A 317 -45.34 8.27 -36.49
N MET A 318 -45.32 7.17 -35.72
CA MET A 318 -46.31 6.08 -35.85
C MET A 318 -46.23 5.01 -34.75
N TYR A 319 -47.35 4.89 -34.04
CA TYR A 319 -48.06 3.69 -33.58
C TYR A 319 -47.33 2.55 -32.84
N ARG A 320 -47.67 2.45 -31.53
CA ARG A 320 -47.50 1.26 -30.67
C ARG A 320 -48.16 0.02 -31.29
N SER A 321 -47.41 -1.06 -31.43
CA SER A 321 -47.95 -2.42 -31.36
C SER A 321 -47.14 -3.25 -30.36
N THR A 322 -47.63 -3.31 -29.12
CA THR A 322 -47.14 -4.26 -28.12
C THR A 322 -47.62 -5.66 -28.51
N LYS A 323 -46.70 -6.50 -29.00
CA LYS A 323 -46.93 -7.95 -29.02
C LYS A 323 -46.95 -8.46 -27.57
N PRO A 324 -47.94 -9.27 -27.14
CA PRO A 324 -47.99 -9.80 -25.79
C PRO A 324 -46.85 -10.79 -25.57
N SER A 325 -46.29 -10.71 -24.37
CA SER A 325 -45.07 -11.38 -23.94
C SER A 325 -45.21 -12.90 -23.86
N LEU A 326 -44.09 -13.55 -24.22
CA LEU A 326 -43.68 -14.95 -24.07
C LEU A 326 -44.20 -15.69 -22.81
N LEU A 327 -44.59 -14.93 -21.79
CA LEU A 327 -45.04 -15.38 -20.49
C LEU A 327 -46.44 -16.01 -20.53
N LEU A 328 -47.32 -15.54 -21.42
CA LEU A 328 -48.64 -16.14 -21.63
C LEU A 328 -48.53 -17.49 -22.36
N THR A 329 -47.57 -17.61 -23.28
CA THR A 329 -47.26 -18.86 -24.00
C THR A 329 -46.61 -19.87 -23.06
N LEU A 330 -45.74 -19.44 -22.14
CA LEU A 330 -45.11 -20.32 -21.16
C LEU A 330 -46.12 -20.88 -20.14
N MET A 331 -47.07 -20.06 -19.68
CA MET A 331 -48.13 -20.52 -18.77
C MET A 331 -49.12 -21.49 -19.44
N LEU A 332 -49.37 -21.33 -20.74
CA LEU A 332 -50.17 -22.29 -21.51
C LEU A 332 -49.43 -23.62 -21.73
N CYS A 333 -48.12 -23.59 -21.97
CA CYS A 333 -47.31 -24.82 -22.11
C CYS A 333 -47.19 -25.61 -20.79
N PHE A 334 -47.11 -24.92 -19.64
CA PHE A 334 -47.00 -25.58 -18.34
C PHE A 334 -48.29 -26.30 -17.93
N THR A 335 -49.45 -25.74 -18.28
CA THR A 335 -50.76 -26.36 -17.99
C THR A 335 -51.07 -27.57 -18.88
N ILE A 336 -50.52 -27.62 -20.10
CA ILE A 336 -50.66 -28.77 -21.01
C ILE A 336 -49.77 -29.95 -20.56
N MET A 337 -48.56 -29.69 -20.05
CA MET A 337 -47.61 -30.71 -19.56
C MET A 337 -48.09 -31.45 -18.30
N LEU A 338 -48.87 -30.79 -17.42
CA LEU A 338 -49.39 -31.38 -16.18
C LEU A 338 -50.62 -32.29 -16.37
N SER A 339 -51.19 -32.38 -17.58
CA SER A 339 -52.37 -33.22 -17.88
C SER A 339 -52.05 -34.55 -18.59
N ALA A 340 -50.78 -34.83 -18.91
CA ALA A 340 -50.39 -35.92 -19.80
C ALA A 340 -49.81 -37.18 -19.11
N CYS A 341 -49.78 -37.25 -17.78
CA CYS A 341 -49.32 -38.45 -17.05
C CYS A 341 -50.38 -38.93 -16.05
N SER A 342 -51.56 -39.34 -16.56
CA SER A 342 -52.47 -40.23 -15.85
C SER A 342 -52.55 -41.57 -16.59
N THR A 343 -51.94 -42.61 -16.03
CA THR A 343 -52.12 -44.06 -16.23
C THR A 343 -50.89 -44.73 -15.58
N GLY A 344 -50.96 -45.78 -14.77
CA GLY A 344 -52.05 -46.49 -14.12
C GLY A 344 -51.51 -47.21 -12.88
N ALA A 345 -52.41 -47.57 -11.96
CA ALA A 345 -52.10 -48.35 -10.76
C ALA A 345 -52.97 -49.62 -10.71
N ALA A 346 -52.33 -50.76 -10.53
CA ALA A 346 -52.85 -52.04 -10.01
C ALA A 346 -51.61 -52.95 -9.82
N ASN A 347 -51.39 -53.76 -8.79
CA ASN A 347 -52.13 -54.20 -7.60
C ASN A 347 -51.03 -54.71 -6.62
N MET A 348 -51.05 -54.32 -5.34
CA MET A 348 -51.38 -55.15 -4.18
C MET A 348 -50.82 -56.59 -4.13
N ASN A 349 -49.94 -56.85 -3.16
CA ASN A 349 -49.91 -57.99 -2.23
C ASN A 349 -48.72 -57.80 -1.26
N THR A 350 -48.73 -58.05 0.05
CA THR A 350 -49.69 -58.31 1.13
C THR A 350 -48.84 -58.53 2.39
N ALA A 351 -49.34 -58.07 3.55
CA ALA A 351 -48.96 -58.47 4.93
C ALA A 351 -47.53 -58.13 5.42
N GLY A 352 -47.29 -57.71 6.67
CA GLY A 352 -48.14 -57.58 7.84
C GLY A 352 -47.25 -57.50 9.09
N SER A 353 -47.57 -56.55 9.98
CA SER A 353 -47.49 -56.67 11.45
C SER A 353 -46.13 -56.74 12.17
N SER A 354 -45.85 -55.67 12.92
CA SER A 354 -45.01 -55.53 14.14
C SER A 354 -45.46 -56.46 15.31
N PRO A 355 -44.96 -56.36 16.57
CA PRO A 355 -43.82 -55.59 17.14
C PRO A 355 -42.96 -56.39 18.17
N SER A 356 -41.78 -55.87 18.55
CA SER A 356 -41.24 -56.02 19.93
C SER A 356 -39.94 -55.22 20.16
N ALA A 357 -39.97 -54.33 21.15
CA ALA A 357 -38.83 -53.78 21.90
C ALA A 357 -38.62 -54.66 23.17
N PRO A 358 -37.49 -54.63 23.94
CA PRO A 358 -36.82 -53.41 24.39
C PRO A 358 -35.28 -53.43 24.65
N ALA A 359 -34.75 -52.20 24.82
CA ALA A 359 -33.67 -51.73 25.71
C ALA A 359 -32.20 -52.23 25.54
N VAL A 360 -31.26 -51.31 25.30
CA VAL A 360 -30.30 -50.69 26.27
C VAL A 360 -29.19 -49.93 25.48
N SER A 361 -28.92 -48.67 25.88
CA SER A 361 -27.99 -47.68 25.29
C SER A 361 -26.53 -47.79 25.83
N PRO A 362 -25.56 -46.88 25.51
CA PRO A 362 -25.38 -45.96 24.37
C PRO A 362 -23.94 -45.93 23.76
N SER A 363 -23.80 -45.16 22.67
CA SER A 363 -22.61 -44.36 22.26
C SER A 363 -21.43 -45.04 21.55
N ALA A 364 -21.44 -45.02 20.21
CA ALA A 364 -20.31 -44.57 19.37
C ALA A 364 -20.75 -44.35 17.91
N ALA A 365 -20.20 -43.28 17.31
CA ALA A 365 -20.00 -43.05 15.88
C ALA A 365 -21.24 -43.03 14.96
N VAL A 366 -21.71 -41.81 14.65
CA VAL A 366 -22.53 -41.55 13.46
C VAL A 366 -21.59 -41.38 12.27
N ASN A 367 -21.79 -42.22 11.25
CA ASN A 367 -21.31 -41.94 9.91
C ASN A 367 -22.41 -42.25 8.89
N ALA A 368 -22.47 -41.37 7.88
CA ALA A 368 -23.00 -41.56 6.53
C ALA A 368 -24.49 -41.28 6.22
N ALA A 369 -24.63 -40.29 5.33
CA ALA A 369 -25.39 -40.30 4.08
C ALA A 369 -26.91 -40.06 4.15
N ALA A 370 -27.56 -39.39 3.20
CA ALA A 370 -27.20 -38.59 2.03
C ALA A 370 -28.52 -38.12 1.41
N VAL A 371 -28.56 -36.93 0.81
CA VAL A 371 -29.44 -36.63 -0.34
C VAL A 371 -28.72 -35.63 -1.26
N THR A 372 -28.04 -36.20 -2.26
CA THR A 372 -27.86 -35.81 -3.69
C THR A 372 -27.59 -34.34 -4.03
N ASP A 373 -26.39 -34.01 -4.50
CA ASP A 373 -25.88 -34.14 -5.89
C ASP A 373 -26.41 -33.06 -6.85
N ASN A 374 -25.51 -32.14 -7.19
CA ASN A 374 -25.37 -31.58 -8.53
C ASN A 374 -23.88 -31.38 -8.83
N ALA A 375 -23.30 -32.43 -9.41
CA ALA A 375 -22.15 -32.48 -10.32
C ALA A 375 -21.15 -31.30 -10.32
N THR A 376 -20.03 -31.47 -9.61
CA THR A 376 -18.71 -30.97 -10.04
C THR A 376 -17.94 -32.16 -10.59
N ALA A 377 -17.44 -32.02 -11.83
CA ALA A 377 -16.53 -32.99 -12.43
C ALA A 377 -15.35 -33.26 -11.49
N ASP A 378 -14.97 -34.54 -11.33
CA ASP A 378 -13.75 -34.96 -10.64
C ASP A 378 -12.55 -34.23 -11.25
N ALA A 379 -12.11 -33.14 -10.61
CA ALA A 379 -10.83 -32.53 -10.92
C ALA A 379 -9.77 -33.42 -10.29
N GLU A 380 -8.99 -34.11 -11.12
CA GLU A 380 -7.77 -34.78 -10.67
C GLU A 380 -6.93 -33.77 -9.87
N ILE A 381 -6.52 -34.13 -8.65
CA ILE A 381 -5.83 -33.22 -7.71
C ILE A 381 -4.34 -33.57 -7.71
N ARG A 382 -3.48 -32.54 -7.65
CA ARG A 382 -2.02 -32.69 -7.49
C ARG A 382 -1.57 -31.98 -6.23
N THR A 383 -0.60 -32.57 -5.54
CA THR A 383 0.02 -31.96 -4.36
C THR A 383 1.30 -31.25 -4.76
N ILE A 384 1.42 -29.98 -4.41
CA ILE A 384 2.60 -29.13 -4.69
C ILE A 384 3.23 -28.71 -3.36
N SER A 385 4.54 -28.92 -3.24
CA SER A 385 5.33 -28.44 -2.11
C SER A 385 5.58 -26.93 -2.25
N THR A 386 5.12 -26.16 -1.28
CA THR A 386 5.25 -24.69 -1.28
C THR A 386 5.92 -24.18 0.00
N VAL A 387 6.28 -22.90 0.05
CA VAL A 387 6.77 -22.24 1.28
C VAL A 387 5.71 -22.21 2.41
N LYS A 388 4.45 -22.49 2.09
CA LYS A 388 3.34 -22.62 3.04
C LYS A 388 3.01 -24.08 3.39
N GLY A 389 3.84 -25.03 2.93
CA GLY A 389 3.64 -26.47 3.08
C GLY A 389 3.07 -27.11 1.81
N GLU A 390 2.63 -28.36 1.93
CA GLU A 390 1.97 -29.09 0.85
C GLU A 390 0.57 -28.53 0.59
N ILE A 391 0.28 -28.16 -0.66
CA ILE A 391 -1.02 -27.63 -1.09
C ILE A 391 -1.58 -28.51 -2.21
N GLU A 392 -2.85 -28.88 -2.08
CA GLU A 392 -3.60 -29.59 -3.11
C GLU A 392 -4.17 -28.59 -4.12
N VAL A 393 -3.79 -28.73 -5.39
CA VAL A 393 -4.24 -27.89 -6.51
C VAL A 393 -4.91 -28.74 -7.58
N PRO A 394 -5.85 -28.20 -8.37
CA PRO A 394 -6.40 -28.92 -9.52
C PRO A 394 -5.30 -29.27 -10.54
N ALA A 395 -5.37 -30.45 -11.15
CA ALA A 395 -4.43 -30.88 -12.18
C ALA A 395 -4.51 -30.01 -13.44
N ASN A 396 -5.70 -29.49 -13.74
CA ASN A 396 -5.95 -28.64 -14.89
C ASN A 396 -6.88 -27.48 -14.50
N PRO A 397 -6.35 -26.44 -13.83
CA PRO A 397 -7.16 -25.34 -13.32
C PRO A 397 -7.74 -24.51 -14.49
N GLN A 398 -9.05 -24.25 -14.44
CA GLN A 398 -9.81 -23.55 -15.48
C GLN A 398 -10.12 -22.09 -15.11
N ARG A 399 -10.19 -21.78 -13.82
CA ARG A 399 -10.66 -20.51 -13.26
C ARG A 399 -9.57 -19.91 -12.39
N VAL A 400 -8.48 -19.55 -13.04
CA VAL A 400 -7.26 -19.06 -12.36
C VAL A 400 -7.37 -17.56 -12.10
N VAL A 401 -7.13 -17.16 -10.85
CA VAL A 401 -6.88 -15.76 -10.46
C VAL A 401 -5.38 -15.58 -10.24
N VAL A 402 -4.81 -14.52 -10.82
CA VAL A 402 -3.36 -14.27 -10.72
C VAL A 402 -3.12 -12.83 -10.27
N LEU A 403 -2.34 -12.65 -9.21
CA LEU A 403 -2.00 -11.33 -8.70
C LEU A 403 -0.48 -11.12 -8.82
N TYR A 404 -0.09 -10.06 -9.53
CA TYR A 404 1.29 -9.65 -9.85
C TYR A 404 2.05 -10.51 -10.89
N LEU A 405 1.94 -11.84 -10.87
CA LEU A 405 2.71 -12.77 -11.72
C LEU A 405 2.07 -13.06 -13.10
N LEU A 406 1.54 -12.00 -13.72
CA LEU A 406 0.62 -12.10 -14.85
C LEU A 406 1.29 -12.69 -16.10
N GLY A 407 2.43 -12.13 -16.51
CA GLY A 407 3.08 -12.56 -17.74
C GLY A 407 3.66 -13.98 -17.66
N ASP A 408 4.13 -14.43 -16.50
CA ASP A 408 4.63 -15.81 -16.35
C ASP A 408 3.51 -16.83 -16.56
N VAL A 409 2.31 -16.55 -16.04
CA VAL A 409 1.14 -17.42 -16.20
C VAL A 409 0.59 -17.35 -17.63
N LEU A 410 0.54 -16.15 -18.22
CA LEU A 410 0.10 -15.97 -19.61
C LEU A 410 1.03 -16.66 -20.61
N ALA A 411 2.34 -16.62 -20.39
CA ALA A 411 3.31 -17.28 -21.28
C ALA A 411 3.16 -18.81 -21.28
N LEU A 412 2.64 -19.39 -20.19
CA LEU A 412 2.24 -20.80 -20.14
C LEU A 412 0.88 -21.05 -20.81
N GLY A 413 0.28 -20.06 -21.46
CA GLY A 413 -1.00 -20.17 -22.16
C GLY A 413 -2.19 -20.32 -21.22
N ILE A 414 -2.11 -19.79 -20.00
CA ILE A 414 -3.23 -19.73 -19.06
C ILE A 414 -3.75 -18.29 -19.03
N LYS A 415 -4.97 -18.06 -19.52
CA LYS A 415 -5.64 -16.76 -19.43
C LYS A 415 -6.39 -16.65 -18.10
N PRO A 416 -5.99 -15.77 -17.17
CA PRO A 416 -6.68 -15.63 -15.89
C PRO A 416 -8.10 -15.08 -16.06
N ILE A 417 -8.97 -15.39 -15.11
CA ILE A 417 -10.32 -14.80 -15.02
C ILE A 417 -10.36 -13.54 -14.15
N GLY A 418 -9.31 -13.31 -13.35
CA GLY A 418 -9.14 -12.12 -12.53
C GLY A 418 -7.68 -11.82 -12.29
N VAL A 419 -7.33 -10.53 -12.38
CA VAL A 419 -5.95 -10.05 -12.30
C VAL A 419 -5.80 -8.81 -11.41
N SER A 420 -4.60 -8.57 -10.90
CA SER A 420 -4.24 -7.25 -10.37
C SER A 420 -4.20 -6.21 -11.50
N ASP A 421 -4.22 -4.93 -11.16
CA ASP A 421 -4.09 -3.86 -12.15
C ASP A 421 -2.82 -4.02 -13.01
N VAL A 422 -2.97 -3.73 -14.30
CA VAL A 422 -1.93 -3.82 -15.34
C VAL A 422 -1.57 -2.40 -15.77
N TYR A 423 -0.28 -2.11 -15.85
CA TYR A 423 0.21 -0.83 -16.37
C TYR A 423 -0.08 -0.69 -17.86
N GLU A 424 -0.45 0.51 -18.28
CA GLU A 424 -0.52 0.89 -19.69
C GLU A 424 0.86 0.73 -20.34
N GLY A 425 0.91 0.11 -21.52
CA GLY A 425 2.14 -0.20 -22.25
C GLY A 425 2.75 -1.57 -21.92
N ALA A 426 2.18 -2.33 -20.96
CA ALA A 426 2.66 -3.66 -20.64
C ALA A 426 2.55 -4.61 -21.85
N ALA A 427 3.52 -5.51 -22.02
CA ALA A 427 3.58 -6.43 -23.17
C ALA A 427 2.31 -7.28 -23.35
N PHE A 428 1.61 -7.58 -22.26
CA PHE A 428 0.41 -8.39 -22.22
C PHE A 428 -0.88 -7.59 -21.93
N GLU A 429 -0.84 -6.25 -22.01
CA GLU A 429 -1.99 -5.39 -21.72
C GLU A 429 -3.22 -5.78 -22.56
N GLU A 430 -3.03 -5.95 -23.87
CA GLU A 430 -4.10 -6.31 -24.80
C GLU A 430 -4.72 -7.68 -24.53
N GLU A 431 -3.93 -8.64 -24.03
CA GLU A 431 -4.44 -9.98 -23.71
C GLU A 431 -5.37 -9.96 -22.50
N LEU A 432 -5.12 -9.03 -21.56
CA LEU A 432 -5.82 -8.89 -20.29
C LEU A 432 -6.89 -7.79 -20.27
N LYS A 433 -7.10 -7.05 -21.36
CA LYS A 433 -8.05 -5.92 -21.41
C LYS A 433 -9.48 -6.29 -21.00
N ASP A 434 -9.90 -7.51 -21.32
CA ASP A 434 -11.25 -8.03 -21.04
C ASP A 434 -11.33 -8.82 -19.72
N VAL A 435 -10.20 -8.94 -19.00
CA VAL A 435 -10.12 -9.69 -17.74
C VAL A 435 -10.47 -8.78 -16.57
N GLN A 436 -11.18 -9.31 -15.57
CA GLN A 436 -11.61 -8.52 -14.43
C GLN A 436 -10.42 -8.06 -13.58
N LYS A 437 -10.26 -6.75 -13.43
CA LYS A 437 -9.27 -6.13 -12.53
C LYS A 437 -9.78 -6.15 -11.09
N LEU A 438 -9.00 -6.74 -10.19
CA LEU A 438 -9.40 -7.05 -8.81
C LEU A 438 -8.87 -6.06 -7.78
N GLY A 439 -7.93 -5.19 -8.16
CA GLY A 439 -7.33 -4.20 -7.29
C GLY A 439 -5.90 -3.86 -7.69
N ALA A 440 -5.37 -2.82 -7.06
CA ALA A 440 -4.02 -2.36 -7.33
C ALA A 440 -3.00 -3.28 -6.63
N TRP A 441 -2.05 -3.82 -7.39
CA TRP A 441 -0.92 -4.60 -6.87
C TRP A 441 -1.35 -5.79 -5.97
N PHE A 442 -1.06 -5.71 -4.66
CA PHE A 442 -1.34 -6.74 -3.65
C PHE A 442 -2.66 -6.51 -2.90
N GLU A 443 -3.42 -5.47 -3.26
CA GLU A 443 -4.66 -5.04 -2.60
C GLU A 443 -5.92 -5.52 -3.36
N ALA A 444 -5.95 -6.80 -3.75
CA ALA A 444 -7.13 -7.38 -4.40
C ALA A 444 -8.33 -7.46 -3.44
N SER A 445 -9.54 -7.15 -3.93
CA SER A 445 -10.79 -7.29 -3.16
C SER A 445 -11.15 -8.77 -2.98
N PRO A 446 -11.21 -9.29 -1.74
CA PRO A 446 -11.57 -10.69 -1.49
C PRO A 446 -12.98 -11.02 -1.98
N GLU A 447 -13.92 -10.09 -1.88
CA GLU A 447 -15.29 -10.26 -2.36
C GLU A 447 -15.35 -10.39 -3.88
N ALA A 448 -14.55 -9.59 -4.60
CA ALA A 448 -14.45 -9.69 -6.06
C ALA A 448 -13.81 -11.01 -6.50
N VAL A 449 -12.78 -11.47 -5.77
CA VAL A 449 -12.15 -12.79 -6.00
C VAL A 449 -13.16 -13.92 -5.74
N LEU A 450 -13.91 -13.86 -4.64
CA LEU A 450 -14.92 -14.86 -4.31
C LEU A 450 -16.03 -14.92 -5.36
N ALA A 451 -16.48 -13.79 -5.87
CA ALA A 451 -17.49 -13.71 -6.93
C ALA A 451 -17.05 -14.37 -8.25
N LEU A 452 -15.74 -14.44 -8.47
CA LEU A 452 -15.15 -15.16 -9.60
C LEU A 452 -15.10 -16.67 -9.41
N ASN A 453 -15.49 -17.23 -8.26
CA ASN A 453 -15.47 -18.67 -7.99
C ASN A 453 -14.22 -19.39 -8.56
N PRO A 454 -13.00 -18.97 -8.19
CA PRO A 454 -11.78 -19.52 -8.75
C PRO A 454 -11.54 -20.96 -8.29
N ASP A 455 -10.86 -21.75 -9.12
CA ASP A 455 -10.37 -23.09 -8.74
C ASP A 455 -8.88 -23.09 -8.37
N LEU A 456 -8.17 -22.01 -8.67
CA LEU A 456 -6.79 -21.76 -8.28
C LEU A 456 -6.52 -20.25 -8.15
N ILE A 457 -5.77 -19.85 -7.13
CA ILE A 457 -5.31 -18.48 -6.93
C ILE A 457 -3.78 -18.48 -6.83
N ILE A 458 -3.11 -17.66 -7.63
CA ILE A 458 -1.65 -17.48 -7.60
C ILE A 458 -1.34 -16.08 -7.10
N VAL A 459 -0.54 -15.99 -6.03
CA VAL A 459 -0.19 -14.72 -5.38
C VAL A 459 1.32 -14.62 -5.13
N ALA A 460 1.84 -13.40 -5.10
CA ALA A 460 3.26 -13.15 -4.84
C ALA A 460 3.54 -12.53 -3.45
N SER A 461 2.49 -12.18 -2.69
CA SER A 461 2.58 -11.54 -1.37
C SER A 461 1.95 -12.40 -0.28
N GLU A 462 2.65 -12.53 0.85
CA GLU A 462 2.14 -13.21 2.03
C GLU A 462 0.85 -12.57 2.55
N GLU A 463 0.73 -11.24 2.51
CA GLU A 463 -0.48 -10.55 2.94
C GLU A 463 -1.71 -10.92 2.10
N THR A 464 -1.52 -11.02 0.79
CA THR A 464 -2.58 -11.42 -0.14
C THR A 464 -2.92 -12.89 0.04
N TYR A 465 -1.93 -13.76 0.27
CA TYR A 465 -2.14 -15.17 0.61
C TYR A 465 -3.04 -15.33 1.84
N GLU A 466 -2.70 -14.69 2.95
CA GLU A 466 -3.47 -14.80 4.22
C GLU A 466 -4.93 -14.32 4.06
N THR A 467 -5.21 -13.51 3.05
CA THR A 467 -6.55 -12.98 2.79
C THR A 467 -7.36 -13.88 1.85
N LEU A 468 -6.73 -14.49 0.85
CA LEU A 468 -7.42 -15.21 -0.23
C LEU A 468 -7.40 -16.74 -0.10
N HIS A 469 -6.52 -17.32 0.74
CA HIS A 469 -6.38 -18.77 0.86
C HIS A 469 -7.64 -19.51 1.36
N GLN A 470 -8.62 -18.79 1.90
CA GLN A 470 -9.90 -19.35 2.33
C GLN A 470 -10.94 -19.46 1.19
N ILE A 471 -10.66 -18.87 0.02
CA ILE A 471 -11.58 -18.83 -1.12
C ILE A 471 -11.42 -20.05 -2.03
N ALA A 472 -10.18 -20.38 -2.38
CA ALA A 472 -9.82 -21.49 -3.26
C ALA A 472 -8.36 -21.91 -2.98
N PRO A 473 -7.89 -23.07 -3.47
CA PRO A 473 -6.48 -23.45 -3.43
C PRO A 473 -5.61 -22.28 -3.87
N THR A 474 -4.75 -21.81 -2.96
CA THR A 474 -3.95 -20.60 -3.17
C THR A 474 -2.49 -20.94 -3.02
N VAL A 475 -1.67 -20.53 -4.00
CA VAL A 475 -0.23 -20.76 -3.97
C VAL A 475 0.50 -19.43 -3.87
N LEU A 476 1.34 -19.30 -2.83
CA LEU A 476 2.29 -18.20 -2.67
C LEU A 476 3.58 -18.52 -3.41
N VAL A 477 3.89 -17.72 -4.43
CA VAL A 477 5.14 -17.79 -5.19
C VAL A 477 6.09 -16.71 -4.66
N PRO A 478 7.22 -17.08 -4.02
CA PRO A 478 8.17 -16.14 -3.44
C PRO A 478 9.04 -15.48 -4.53
N TYR A 479 8.43 -14.66 -5.38
CA TYR A 479 9.03 -14.16 -6.62
C TYR A 479 10.37 -13.42 -6.43
N GLY A 480 10.58 -12.78 -5.27
CA GLY A 480 11.82 -12.07 -4.94
C GLY A 480 12.98 -12.97 -4.50
N GLU A 481 12.72 -14.25 -4.25
CA GLU A 481 13.72 -15.25 -3.84
C GLU A 481 14.04 -16.26 -4.97
N MET A 482 13.35 -16.15 -6.11
CA MET A 482 13.48 -17.08 -7.23
C MET A 482 14.02 -16.35 -8.46
N SER A 483 14.90 -17.01 -9.20
CA SER A 483 15.23 -16.59 -10.57
C SER A 483 13.98 -16.66 -11.47
N ALA A 484 14.01 -16.02 -12.64
CA ALA A 484 12.89 -16.11 -13.57
C ALA A 484 12.64 -17.54 -14.04
N GLU A 485 13.69 -18.33 -14.26
CA GLU A 485 13.62 -19.75 -14.63
C GLU A 485 12.98 -20.59 -13.53
N GLU A 486 13.46 -20.45 -12.29
CA GLU A 486 12.90 -21.16 -11.14
C GLU A 486 11.43 -20.81 -10.96
N ARG A 487 11.08 -19.53 -11.14
CA ARG A 487 9.73 -19.03 -10.98
C ARG A 487 8.76 -19.60 -12.02
N VAL A 488 9.11 -19.58 -13.31
CA VAL A 488 8.23 -20.14 -14.35
C VAL A 488 8.17 -21.66 -14.25
N SER A 489 9.28 -22.33 -13.92
CA SER A 489 9.27 -23.78 -13.68
C SER A 489 8.30 -24.14 -12.54
N PHE A 490 8.35 -23.38 -11.44
CA PHE A 490 7.43 -23.55 -10.32
C PHE A 490 5.97 -23.24 -10.68
N ILE A 491 5.72 -22.18 -11.45
CA ILE A 491 4.37 -21.88 -11.95
C ILE A 491 3.89 -23.00 -12.90
N GLY A 492 4.76 -23.53 -13.75
CA GLY A 492 4.50 -24.69 -14.60
C GLY A 492 4.04 -25.91 -13.78
N GLN A 493 4.70 -26.19 -12.66
CA GLN A 493 4.27 -27.25 -11.72
C GLN A 493 2.88 -26.97 -11.16
N ILE A 494 2.59 -25.73 -10.75
CA ILE A 494 1.29 -25.33 -10.21
C ILE A 494 0.16 -25.57 -11.22
N VAL A 495 0.36 -25.21 -12.49
CA VAL A 495 -0.70 -25.26 -13.52
C VAL A 495 -0.67 -26.50 -14.43
N GLY A 496 0.33 -27.38 -14.26
CA GLY A 496 0.43 -28.66 -14.99
C GLY A 496 1.00 -28.52 -16.38
N LYS A 497 1.97 -27.60 -16.52
CA LYS A 497 2.62 -27.22 -17.77
C LYS A 497 4.13 -27.16 -17.62
N GLU A 498 4.70 -28.18 -16.98
CA GLU A 498 6.14 -28.29 -16.73
C GLU A 498 6.94 -28.37 -18.03
N GLN A 499 6.43 -29.12 -19.03
CA GLN A 499 7.10 -29.25 -20.33
C GLN A 499 7.07 -27.94 -21.12
N GLU A 500 5.96 -27.21 -21.06
CA GLU A 500 5.83 -25.89 -21.68
C GLU A 500 6.72 -24.86 -20.99
N ALA A 501 6.86 -24.92 -19.66
CA ALA A 501 7.78 -24.06 -18.91
C ALA A 501 9.24 -24.27 -19.36
N ASP A 502 9.67 -25.54 -19.44
CA ASP A 502 11.02 -25.90 -19.90
C ASP A 502 11.26 -25.44 -21.35
N LYS A 503 10.27 -25.67 -22.22
CA LYS A 503 10.35 -25.25 -23.62
C LYS A 503 10.42 -23.73 -23.74
N LEU A 504 9.61 -22.99 -23.00
CA LEU A 504 9.54 -21.53 -23.06
C LEU A 504 10.89 -20.90 -22.77
N PHE A 505 11.60 -21.39 -21.75
CA PHE A 505 12.94 -20.90 -21.44
C PHE A 505 14.00 -21.37 -22.43
N ALA A 506 13.90 -22.59 -22.95
CA ALA A 506 14.80 -23.05 -24.01
C ALA A 506 14.69 -22.18 -25.26
N ASP A 507 13.46 -21.83 -25.67
CA ASP A 507 13.19 -20.96 -26.81
C ASP A 507 13.71 -19.52 -26.54
N PHE A 508 13.48 -18.99 -25.34
CA PHE A 508 14.01 -17.68 -24.94
C PHE A 508 15.55 -17.64 -24.95
N HIS A 509 16.22 -18.65 -24.41
CA HIS A 509 17.69 -18.75 -24.44
C HIS A 509 18.25 -18.83 -25.87
N ALA A 510 17.61 -19.61 -26.74
CA ALA A 510 17.99 -19.67 -28.14
C ALA A 510 17.88 -18.29 -28.81
N LYS A 511 16.79 -17.56 -28.53
CA LYS A 511 16.56 -16.19 -29.01
C LYS A 511 17.59 -15.19 -28.46
N VAL A 512 17.98 -15.32 -27.19
CA VAL A 512 19.05 -14.53 -26.57
C VAL A 512 20.38 -14.76 -27.29
N GLU A 513 20.77 -16.00 -27.56
CA GLU A 513 22.02 -16.30 -28.28
C GLU A 513 22.00 -15.80 -29.72
N GLU A 514 20.87 -15.92 -30.43
CA GLU A 514 20.71 -15.30 -31.75
C GLU A 514 20.87 -13.78 -31.68
N SER A 515 20.29 -13.15 -30.66
CA SER A 515 20.36 -11.71 -30.43
C SER A 515 21.78 -11.25 -30.15
N LYS A 516 22.54 -11.98 -29.31
CA LYS A 516 23.97 -11.73 -29.09
C LYS A 516 24.74 -11.77 -30.40
N GLN A 517 24.49 -12.77 -31.26
CA GLN A 517 25.16 -12.87 -32.55
C GLN A 517 24.82 -11.69 -33.48
N LYS A 518 23.57 -11.22 -33.50
CA LYS A 518 23.17 -10.02 -34.25
C LYS A 518 23.93 -8.78 -33.78
N LEU A 519 23.98 -8.55 -32.47
CA LEU A 519 24.70 -7.42 -31.86
C LEU A 519 26.21 -7.50 -32.09
N GLN A 520 26.79 -8.71 -32.10
CA GLN A 520 28.21 -8.93 -32.41
C GLN A 520 28.52 -8.62 -33.87
N ASN A 521 27.68 -9.10 -34.80
CA ASN A 521 27.83 -8.84 -36.23
C ASN A 521 27.72 -7.34 -36.55
N ALA A 522 26.87 -6.62 -35.81
CA ALA A 522 26.73 -5.17 -35.90
C ALA A 522 27.84 -4.38 -35.17
N GLY A 523 28.76 -5.06 -34.46
CA GLY A 523 29.89 -4.42 -33.79
C GLY A 523 29.53 -3.65 -32.50
N ILE A 524 28.32 -3.82 -31.97
CA ILE A 524 27.82 -3.08 -30.81
C ILE A 524 27.77 -3.91 -29.52
N TYR A 525 27.98 -5.23 -29.59
CA TYR A 525 27.90 -6.10 -28.41
C TYR A 525 28.84 -5.71 -27.25
N ASN A 526 30.04 -5.21 -27.56
CA ASN A 526 31.03 -4.80 -26.56
C ASN A 526 30.85 -3.36 -26.06
N LYS A 527 29.79 -2.66 -26.51
CA LYS A 527 29.47 -1.30 -26.09
C LYS A 527 28.82 -1.31 -24.72
N THR A 528 29.07 -0.26 -23.94
CA THR A 528 28.50 -0.10 -22.61
C THR A 528 27.09 0.46 -22.67
N VAL A 529 26.20 -0.05 -21.81
CA VAL A 529 24.80 0.36 -21.75
C VAL A 529 24.48 0.85 -20.35
N SER A 530 23.83 2.00 -20.24
CA SER A 530 23.26 2.50 -18.99
C SER A 530 21.74 2.50 -19.07
N ILE A 531 21.08 2.21 -17.96
CA ILE A 531 19.61 2.28 -17.83
C ILE A 531 19.29 3.35 -16.79
N MET A 532 18.43 4.30 -17.18
CA MET A 532 18.16 5.50 -16.41
C MET A 532 16.65 5.83 -16.36
N GLU A 533 16.20 6.47 -15.28
CA GLU A 533 14.82 6.92 -15.10
C GLU A 533 14.77 8.29 -14.40
N GLY A 534 13.79 9.13 -14.75
CA GLY A 534 13.55 10.40 -14.08
C GLY A 534 14.23 11.59 -14.74
N GLY A 535 14.92 12.43 -13.97
CA GLY A 535 15.45 13.73 -14.42
C GLY A 535 14.81 14.94 -13.74
N LYS A 536 13.92 14.75 -12.76
CA LYS A 536 13.40 15.85 -11.92
C LYS A 536 14.48 16.28 -10.92
N ASP A 537 14.45 17.55 -10.54
CA ASP A 537 15.37 18.13 -9.56
C ASP A 537 16.87 17.99 -9.92
N ARG A 538 17.19 17.94 -11.22
CA ARG A 538 18.56 17.78 -11.77
C ARG A 538 19.27 16.52 -11.29
N SER A 539 18.52 15.45 -11.03
CA SER A 539 19.02 14.13 -10.69
C SER A 539 18.37 13.05 -11.54
N MET A 540 19.10 11.97 -11.79
CA MET A 540 18.69 10.81 -12.58
C MET A 540 18.84 9.55 -11.75
N VAL A 541 17.84 8.68 -11.77
CA VAL A 541 17.94 7.36 -11.18
C VAL A 541 18.70 6.46 -12.17
N VAL A 542 19.80 5.85 -11.75
CA VAL A 542 20.61 4.94 -12.55
C VAL A 542 20.47 3.53 -12.00
N VAL A 543 20.11 2.59 -12.87
CA VAL A 543 19.95 1.17 -12.50
C VAL A 543 21.32 0.52 -12.38
N ASN A 544 21.58 -0.07 -11.22
CA ASN A 544 22.86 -0.65 -10.83
C ASN A 544 22.72 -2.11 -10.35
N SER A 545 21.66 -2.81 -10.79
CA SER A 545 21.41 -4.23 -10.50
C SER A 545 20.91 -4.98 -11.75
N LYS A 546 21.22 -6.28 -11.82
CA LYS A 546 20.69 -7.20 -12.84
C LYS A 546 19.19 -7.46 -12.69
N GLN A 547 18.65 -7.35 -11.48
CA GLN A 547 17.29 -7.83 -11.15
C GLN A 547 16.32 -6.71 -10.75
N PHE A 548 16.55 -5.48 -11.20
CA PHE A 548 15.73 -4.33 -10.84
C PHE A 548 14.45 -4.15 -11.71
N GLY A 549 14.41 -4.77 -12.89
CA GLY A 549 13.44 -4.45 -13.94
C GLY A 549 13.96 -3.34 -14.86
N ARG A 550 13.06 -2.68 -15.60
CA ARG A 550 13.40 -1.63 -16.59
C ARG A 550 14.33 -2.15 -17.70
N GLY A 551 14.21 -3.43 -18.03
CA GLY A 551 15.06 -4.12 -19.00
C GLY A 551 16.45 -4.55 -18.48
N SER A 552 16.76 -4.34 -17.18
CA SER A 552 18.10 -4.65 -16.66
C SER A 552 18.44 -6.14 -16.66
N GLN A 553 17.45 -7.02 -16.45
CA GLN A 553 17.60 -8.47 -16.62
C GLN A 553 17.99 -8.80 -18.06
N VAL A 554 17.25 -8.28 -19.03
CA VAL A 554 17.53 -8.56 -20.45
C VAL A 554 18.92 -8.07 -20.85
N ILE A 555 19.27 -6.83 -20.49
CA ILE A 555 20.54 -6.20 -20.91
C ILE A 555 21.76 -6.79 -20.19
N TYR A 556 21.73 -6.84 -18.85
CA TYR A 556 22.90 -7.18 -18.03
C TYR A 556 22.99 -8.66 -17.65
N GLU A 557 21.86 -9.37 -17.56
CA GLU A 557 21.84 -10.79 -17.17
C GLU A 557 21.87 -11.69 -18.40
N TYR A 558 20.88 -11.57 -19.28
CA TYR A 558 20.72 -12.49 -20.42
C TYR A 558 21.63 -12.14 -21.60
N LEU A 559 21.57 -10.91 -22.11
CA LEU A 559 22.47 -10.45 -23.17
C LEU A 559 23.91 -10.32 -22.67
N GLY A 560 24.10 -10.06 -21.38
CA GLY A 560 25.43 -9.95 -20.78
C GLY A 560 26.22 -8.72 -21.24
N MET A 561 25.53 -7.68 -21.72
CA MET A 561 26.16 -6.41 -22.07
C MET A 561 26.69 -5.72 -20.81
N LYS A 562 27.77 -4.96 -20.95
CA LYS A 562 28.43 -4.30 -19.81
C LYS A 562 27.84 -2.93 -19.55
N ALA A 563 27.79 -2.54 -18.27
CA ALA A 563 27.56 -1.15 -17.90
C ALA A 563 28.89 -0.37 -17.84
N PRO A 564 28.88 0.97 -17.76
CA PRO A 564 30.08 1.75 -17.43
C PRO A 564 30.71 1.27 -16.12
N GLU A 565 32.03 1.37 -16.00
CA GLU A 565 32.79 0.80 -14.87
C GLU A 565 32.19 1.11 -13.49
N ILE A 566 31.78 2.37 -13.26
CA ILE A 566 31.19 2.81 -11.99
C ILE A 566 29.86 2.11 -11.66
N VAL A 567 29.08 1.77 -12.68
CA VAL A 567 27.81 1.05 -12.56
C VAL A 567 28.08 -0.46 -12.51
N GLN A 568 29.02 -0.94 -13.31
CA GLN A 568 29.40 -2.35 -13.41
C GLN A 568 29.91 -2.90 -12.06
N GLN A 569 30.77 -2.15 -11.36
CA GLN A 569 31.24 -2.53 -10.04
C GLN A 569 30.10 -2.68 -9.02
N LYS A 570 29.05 -1.85 -9.14
CA LYS A 570 27.86 -1.90 -8.27
C LYS A 570 26.97 -3.10 -8.62
N ILE A 571 26.79 -3.37 -9.92
CA ILE A 571 26.08 -4.56 -10.41
C ILE A 571 26.75 -5.85 -9.89
N GLU A 572 28.07 -5.91 -9.87
CA GLU A 572 28.82 -7.12 -9.47
C GLU A 572 28.73 -7.44 -7.98
N VAL A 573 28.57 -6.43 -7.12
CA VAL A 573 28.38 -6.62 -5.67
C VAL A 573 26.90 -6.67 -5.25
N SER A 574 25.98 -6.42 -6.19
CA SER A 574 24.55 -6.47 -5.94
C SER A 574 24.09 -7.90 -5.67
N THR A 575 23.20 -8.07 -4.68
CA THR A 575 22.72 -9.41 -4.24
C THR A 575 21.25 -9.67 -4.56
N GLY A 576 20.69 -8.94 -5.53
CA GLY A 576 19.29 -9.07 -5.96
C GLY A 576 18.78 -7.75 -6.53
N ALA A 577 17.49 -7.45 -6.33
CA ALA A 577 16.87 -6.17 -6.73
C ALA A 577 17.28 -4.99 -5.82
N ASP A 578 18.59 -4.73 -5.69
CA ASP A 578 19.09 -3.58 -4.94
C ASP A 578 18.53 -2.26 -5.49
N ALA A 579 18.33 -1.30 -4.59
CA ALA A 579 17.74 -0.02 -4.95
C ALA A 579 18.64 0.75 -5.93
N PRO A 580 18.05 1.36 -6.97
CA PRO A 580 18.80 2.12 -7.95
C PRO A 580 19.32 3.39 -7.28
N GLU A 581 20.34 3.98 -7.88
CA GLU A 581 21.03 5.12 -7.30
C GLU A 581 20.55 6.43 -7.90
N SER A 582 20.29 7.43 -7.05
CA SER A 582 20.04 8.80 -7.52
C SER A 582 21.37 9.51 -7.77
N VAL A 583 21.62 9.87 -9.02
CA VAL A 583 22.87 10.48 -9.51
C VAL A 583 22.60 11.92 -9.97
N SER A 584 23.44 12.86 -9.54
CA SER A 584 23.33 14.28 -9.92
C SER A 584 23.77 14.51 -11.37
N PHE A 585 23.17 15.47 -12.08
CA PHE A 585 23.50 15.74 -13.49
C PHE A 585 24.97 16.15 -13.69
N GLU A 586 25.61 16.75 -12.68
CA GLU A 586 27.01 17.19 -12.71
C GLU A 586 28.00 16.04 -12.90
N VAL A 587 27.62 14.81 -12.48
CA VAL A 587 28.46 13.61 -12.59
C VAL A 587 27.82 12.54 -13.49
N LEU A 588 26.65 12.81 -14.06
CA LEU A 588 25.86 11.82 -14.80
C LEU A 588 26.58 11.28 -16.05
N ALA A 589 27.48 12.07 -16.64
CA ALA A 589 28.31 11.63 -17.75
C ALA A 589 29.19 10.41 -17.39
N ASP A 590 29.71 10.33 -16.16
CA ASP A 590 30.53 9.19 -15.70
C ASP A 590 29.70 7.90 -15.55
N TYR A 591 28.39 8.04 -15.38
CA TYR A 591 27.42 6.94 -15.27
C TYR A 591 26.78 6.59 -16.62
N SER A 592 27.15 7.30 -17.69
CA SER A 592 26.58 7.12 -19.03
C SER A 592 27.47 6.23 -19.88
N GLY A 593 26.92 5.12 -20.39
CA GLY A 593 27.59 4.25 -21.34
C GLY A 593 27.59 4.81 -22.75
N ASP A 594 28.09 4.01 -23.68
CA ASP A 594 27.98 4.28 -25.12
C ASP A 594 26.50 4.41 -25.55
N TYR A 595 25.61 3.66 -24.89
CA TYR A 595 24.16 3.69 -25.07
C TYR A 595 23.44 4.00 -23.77
N ILE A 596 22.32 4.71 -23.86
CA ILE A 596 21.44 5.01 -22.72
C ILE A 596 20.03 4.55 -23.05
N PHE A 597 19.50 3.62 -22.26
CA PHE A 597 18.08 3.35 -22.19
C PHE A 597 17.45 4.25 -21.12
N ARG A 598 16.49 5.08 -21.52
CA ARG A 598 15.75 5.95 -20.59
C ARG A 598 14.31 5.47 -20.48
N SER A 599 13.93 4.98 -19.30
CA SER A 599 12.56 4.60 -18.95
C SER A 599 11.64 5.81 -19.08
N SER A 600 10.65 5.74 -19.96
CA SER A 600 9.75 6.84 -20.29
C SER A 600 8.36 6.64 -19.71
N TYR A 601 7.87 7.63 -18.97
CA TYR A 601 6.55 7.62 -18.33
C TYR A 601 5.92 9.02 -18.35
N THR A 602 4.59 9.08 -18.22
CA THR A 602 3.85 10.34 -18.22
C THR A 602 4.32 11.26 -17.08
N GLY A 603 4.71 12.49 -17.43
CA GLY A 603 5.17 13.48 -16.46
C GLY A 603 6.65 13.36 -16.06
N MET A 604 7.45 12.58 -16.80
CA MET A 604 8.91 12.61 -16.72
C MET A 604 9.46 13.98 -17.16
N ALA A 605 10.68 14.32 -16.74
CA ALA A 605 11.31 15.59 -17.10
C ALA A 605 11.63 15.65 -18.60
N ASP A 606 11.27 16.76 -19.27
CA ASP A 606 11.77 17.08 -20.60
C ASP A 606 13.18 17.65 -20.46
N LEU A 607 14.17 16.91 -20.99
CA LEU A 607 15.58 17.26 -20.92
C LEU A 607 16.15 17.72 -22.26
N SER A 608 15.30 17.87 -23.29
CA SER A 608 15.72 18.25 -24.65
C SER A 608 16.47 19.59 -24.70
N ALA A 609 16.22 20.48 -23.73
CA ALA A 609 16.88 21.79 -23.61
C ALA A 609 17.94 21.86 -22.49
N ASP A 610 18.18 20.80 -21.71
CA ASP A 610 19.15 20.86 -20.61
C ASP A 610 20.60 20.66 -21.15
N PRO A 611 21.53 21.59 -20.89
CA PRO A 611 22.88 21.54 -21.44
C PRO A 611 23.75 20.43 -20.84
N LEU A 612 23.50 20.00 -19.60
CA LEU A 612 24.23 18.88 -19.00
C LEU A 612 23.76 17.55 -19.61
N TRP A 613 22.46 17.40 -19.83
CA TRP A 613 21.91 16.21 -20.49
C TRP A 613 22.32 16.11 -21.96
N THR A 614 22.11 17.18 -22.72
CA THR A 614 22.51 17.24 -24.15
C THR A 614 24.02 17.26 -24.36
N GLY A 615 24.80 17.50 -23.30
CA GLY A 615 26.25 17.40 -23.29
C GLY A 615 26.79 15.98 -23.19
N ILE A 616 25.97 14.99 -22.83
CA ILE A 616 26.40 13.60 -22.67
C ILE A 616 26.72 12.98 -24.05
N PRO A 617 27.89 12.34 -24.24
CA PRO A 617 28.31 11.80 -25.54
C PRO A 617 27.27 10.90 -26.21
N ALA A 618 26.70 9.94 -25.48
CA ALA A 618 25.67 9.04 -26.01
C ALA A 618 24.41 9.78 -26.51
N VAL A 619 24.04 10.90 -25.86
CA VAL A 619 22.90 11.72 -26.29
C VAL A 619 23.25 12.48 -27.57
N GLN A 620 24.48 13.02 -27.67
CA GLN A 620 24.97 13.73 -28.85
C GLN A 620 25.11 12.83 -30.08
N GLU A 621 25.51 11.58 -29.87
CA GLU A 621 25.68 10.57 -30.92
C GLU A 621 24.36 9.92 -31.37
N GLY A 622 23.25 10.22 -30.69
CA GLY A 622 21.93 9.65 -31.00
C GLY A 622 21.75 8.22 -30.47
N HIS A 623 22.51 7.83 -29.45
CA HIS A 623 22.43 6.53 -28.76
C HIS A 623 21.52 6.56 -27.52
N LEU A 624 20.60 7.54 -27.46
CA LEU A 624 19.53 7.58 -26.48
C LEU A 624 18.32 6.80 -27.00
N ILE A 625 18.00 5.71 -26.32
CA ILE A 625 16.86 4.85 -26.63
C ILE A 625 15.81 5.05 -25.52
N ASN A 626 14.59 5.43 -25.89
CA ASN A 626 13.51 5.49 -24.93
C ASN A 626 12.96 4.08 -24.72
N LEU A 627 12.65 3.71 -23.49
CA LEU A 627 12.04 2.43 -23.17
C LEU A 627 10.73 2.71 -22.46
N ASP A 628 9.62 2.26 -23.03
CA ASP A 628 8.31 2.48 -22.42
C ASP A 628 8.26 1.90 -21.00
N PHE A 629 7.69 2.66 -20.05
CA PHE A 629 7.63 2.25 -18.66
C PHE A 629 6.78 0.98 -18.51
N GLY A 630 5.61 0.91 -19.15
CA GLY A 630 4.75 -0.28 -19.08
C GLY A 630 5.45 -1.52 -19.60
N LEU A 631 6.10 -1.41 -20.77
CA LEU A 631 6.84 -2.52 -21.38
C LEU A 631 7.97 -3.03 -20.46
N SER A 632 8.67 -2.11 -19.81
CA SER A 632 9.88 -2.42 -19.03
C SER A 632 9.66 -2.62 -17.54
N TYR A 633 8.44 -2.38 -17.07
CA TYR A 633 8.09 -2.47 -15.66
C TYR A 633 8.20 -3.91 -15.13
N TYR A 634 7.70 -4.88 -15.89
CA TYR A 634 7.64 -6.28 -15.50
C TYR A 634 8.92 -7.05 -15.85
N SER A 635 9.21 -8.10 -15.07
CA SER A 635 10.36 -9.00 -15.27
C SER A 635 9.93 -10.48 -15.39
N ASP A 636 8.69 -10.69 -15.79
CA ASP A 636 8.18 -11.99 -16.22
C ASP A 636 8.68 -12.36 -17.62
N ILE A 637 8.67 -13.66 -17.93
CA ILE A 637 9.20 -14.19 -19.19
C ILE A 637 8.48 -13.62 -20.42
N TYR A 638 7.17 -13.37 -20.33
CA TYR A 638 6.40 -12.75 -21.42
C TYR A 638 6.96 -11.36 -21.74
N SER A 639 7.15 -10.54 -20.71
CA SER A 639 7.67 -9.17 -20.86
C SER A 639 9.13 -9.18 -21.27
N MET A 640 9.95 -10.08 -20.73
CA MET A 640 11.36 -10.19 -21.09
C MET A 640 11.55 -10.60 -22.56
N ASP A 641 10.71 -11.48 -23.11
CA ASP A 641 10.74 -11.85 -24.53
C ASP A 641 10.46 -10.65 -25.44
N ALA A 642 9.43 -9.86 -25.10
CA ALA A 642 9.10 -8.64 -25.83
C ALA A 642 10.14 -7.52 -25.65
N GLN A 643 10.68 -7.38 -24.44
CA GLN A 643 11.76 -6.44 -24.13
C GLN A 643 13.02 -6.80 -24.92
N LEU A 644 13.38 -8.08 -25.04
CA LEU A 644 14.54 -8.53 -25.81
C LEU A 644 14.45 -8.08 -27.27
N ASP A 645 13.31 -8.31 -27.92
CA ASP A 645 13.09 -7.85 -29.30
C ASP A 645 13.25 -6.33 -29.39
N TYR A 646 12.55 -5.58 -28.53
CA TYR A 646 12.60 -4.13 -28.53
C TYR A 646 14.02 -3.58 -28.33
N ILE A 647 14.74 -4.12 -27.34
CA ILE A 647 16.10 -3.69 -26.98
C ILE A 647 17.06 -3.98 -28.13
N VAL A 648 17.02 -5.19 -28.70
CA VAL A 648 17.92 -5.60 -29.78
C VAL A 648 17.63 -4.82 -31.04
N ASP A 649 16.38 -4.70 -31.45
CA ASP A 649 15.99 -3.94 -32.65
C ASP A 649 16.34 -2.46 -32.51
N SER A 650 16.11 -1.87 -31.33
CA SER A 650 16.46 -0.46 -31.06
C SER A 650 17.96 -0.23 -31.12
N LEU A 651 18.77 -1.15 -30.56
CA LEU A 651 20.23 -1.10 -30.64
C LEU A 651 20.74 -1.29 -32.08
N LEU A 652 20.14 -2.19 -32.86
CA LEU A 652 20.54 -2.39 -34.25
C LEU A 652 20.15 -1.19 -35.12
N ALA A 653 19.04 -0.51 -34.83
CA ALA A 653 18.58 0.66 -35.56
C ALA A 653 19.50 1.89 -35.43
N THR A 654 20.39 1.93 -34.43
CA THR A 654 21.38 3.01 -34.28
C THR A 654 22.61 2.82 -35.17
N VAL A 655 22.84 1.61 -35.68
CA VAL A 655 23.97 1.29 -36.54
C VAL A 655 23.67 1.75 -37.96
N LYS A 656 24.49 2.68 -38.47
CA LYS A 656 24.37 3.26 -39.81
C LYS A 656 25.15 2.49 -40.87
#